data_AF-A0A0H4CLP6-F1
#
_entry.id   AF-A0A0H4CLP6-F1
#
_cell.length_a   1.000
_cell.length_b   1.000
_cell.length_c   1.000
_cell.angle_alpha   90.00
_cell.angle_beta   90.00
_cell.angle_gamma   90.00
#
_symmetry.space_group_name_H-M   'P 1'
#
loop_
_entity.id
_entity.type
_entity.pdbx_description
1 polymer ?
#
loop_
_entity_poly.entity_id
_entity_poly.type
_entity_poly.pdbx_seq_one_letter_code
_entity_poly.pdbx_strand_id
1 'polypeptide(L)'
;MHSDGYDLVVMRLMYPFVQDRGRVLHGLGERLRDGGALVVITPVAANTPEERRGIALDEDEIAVLAAGWETVERLDADGLAVLVLRGPCHVDTGAVEKRPTTAHALTGALAVVSDAAGRVLLGRSRRNMLELPGGKTRGPEGFAEAAVRELAEETGLVADPADAYVVTMVVDDSHGIPRLTAVVRITAWTGTLTDQEPELFDRWEFFDLHALACVGPVFAPAASALDAVWPGVIPDLPPVISYQLAADRPPVPGEPAEAARLRQAMAETVIDGGWAPSEAVRDALRTVPRHRYAPEANLAAAYDGGDRAVITRRDETGTAISSVSAAWLQADMIEHLHLQPGAIVFEAGSGGYNAELIAHVTGPDGRVVTVDIDPWVVRRTRAFLTEAGSGRVTAVEADAAHGAPAHLVPRGGFDASVITYNCWDISPAWREQLAEGGRLVLPLEVGGYTRAVTFERHGEVLHARHFTYCGFVRDQGQQAHAVPVVPLLDGGLTLRFDDGTAPDTEGLEGALRGRRHEVATGVTMGANSYFGSLHLYAATTLPAFCRLHAHQDPEEGETGIGKDRDAPATVGDASLAYLIHVQTKDGDRPEDKEWEWVVHAFGEEGPQLAEQLAATVRAWDRHVRAEDNDKHADPVLTVHPAGTPDHLLPTGEVLDKASSRLVFRWPGRDGHLPAPARRTDTVAATTGDA
;
A
#
# COMPACT_ATOMS: atom_id res chain seq x y z
N MET A 1 -34.30 -44.04 21.78
CA MET A 1 -33.09 -44.72 22.30
C MET A 1 -33.00 -44.43 23.78
N HIS A 2 -32.65 -45.42 24.61
CA HIS A 2 -32.67 -45.31 26.07
C HIS A 2 -31.81 -44.14 26.57
N SER A 3 -32.39 -43.27 27.41
CA SER A 3 -31.69 -42.15 28.07
C SER A 3 -30.67 -42.60 29.11
N ASP A 4 -30.80 -43.84 29.58
CA ASP A 4 -30.15 -44.31 30.78
C ASP A 4 -28.83 -45.07 30.51
N GLY A 5 -28.40 -45.20 29.25
CA GLY A 5 -27.21 -45.99 28.85
C GLY A 5 -27.44 -47.52 28.83
N TYR A 6 -26.42 -48.28 28.40
CA TYR A 6 -26.44 -49.74 28.27
C TYR A 6 -25.51 -50.43 29.28
N ASP A 7 -25.96 -51.52 29.90
CA ASP A 7 -25.09 -52.39 30.72
C ASP A 7 -24.21 -53.31 29.86
N LEU A 8 -24.67 -53.62 28.64
CA LEU A 8 -23.97 -54.50 27.70
C LEU A 8 -24.31 -54.11 26.26
N VAL A 9 -23.28 -53.98 25.44
CA VAL A 9 -23.38 -53.88 23.97
C VAL A 9 -22.58 -55.03 23.37
N VAL A 10 -23.12 -55.71 22.35
CA VAL A 10 -22.43 -56.84 21.70
C VAL A 10 -22.33 -56.60 20.20
N MET A 11 -21.11 -56.64 19.68
CA MET A 11 -20.80 -56.59 18.25
C MET A 11 -20.32 -57.96 17.80
N ARG A 12 -21.22 -58.77 17.26
CA ARG A 12 -20.90 -60.15 16.84
C ARG A 12 -20.69 -60.23 15.34
N LEU A 13 -19.49 -60.65 14.93
CA LEU A 13 -19.06 -60.88 13.54
C LEU A 13 -19.30 -59.69 12.60
N MET A 14 -19.42 -58.49 13.15
CA MET A 14 -19.76 -57.29 12.38
C MET A 14 -18.63 -56.26 12.35
N TYR A 15 -17.70 -56.33 13.30
CA TYR A 15 -16.68 -55.30 13.49
C TYR A 15 -15.79 -55.07 12.24
N PRO A 16 -15.33 -56.12 11.51
CA PRO A 16 -14.57 -55.92 10.28
C PRO A 16 -15.33 -55.16 9.19
N PHE A 17 -16.66 -55.17 9.21
CA PHE A 17 -17.51 -54.49 8.22
C PHE A 17 -17.92 -53.07 8.62
N VAL A 18 -17.57 -52.64 9.83
CA VAL A 18 -17.79 -51.26 10.25
C VAL A 18 -16.77 -50.37 9.55
N GLN A 19 -17.24 -49.33 8.86
CA GLN A 19 -16.35 -48.42 8.13
C GLN A 19 -15.52 -47.53 9.06
N ASP A 20 -16.17 -46.87 10.03
CA ASP A 20 -15.52 -46.00 10.99
C ASP A 20 -15.40 -46.70 12.35
N ARG A 21 -14.54 -47.73 12.38
CA ARG A 21 -14.42 -48.66 13.50
C ARG A 21 -14.11 -47.93 14.82
N GLY A 22 -13.16 -47.00 14.80
CA GLY A 22 -12.76 -46.23 15.98
C GLY A 22 -13.90 -45.35 16.51
N ARG A 23 -14.56 -44.57 15.65
CA ARG A 23 -15.68 -43.72 16.05
C ARG A 23 -16.87 -44.53 16.57
N VAL A 24 -17.17 -45.67 15.94
CA VAL A 24 -18.28 -46.54 16.35
C VAL A 24 -18.00 -47.19 17.70
N LEU A 25 -16.81 -47.73 17.93
CA LEU A 25 -16.45 -48.26 19.25
C LEU A 25 -16.50 -47.17 20.33
N HIS A 26 -15.94 -46.00 20.04
CA HIS A 26 -15.93 -44.88 20.97
C HIS A 26 -17.35 -44.45 21.32
N GLY A 27 -18.18 -44.19 20.31
CA GLY A 27 -19.57 -43.78 20.51
C GLY A 27 -20.45 -44.87 21.15
N LEU A 28 -20.12 -46.15 20.99
CA LEU A 28 -20.78 -47.23 21.75
C LEU A 28 -20.28 -47.30 23.19
N GLY A 29 -18.98 -47.06 23.43
CA GLY A 29 -18.38 -46.93 24.75
C GLY A 29 -19.01 -45.80 25.57
N GLU A 30 -19.17 -44.61 25.00
CA GLU A 30 -19.85 -43.46 25.65
C GLU A 30 -21.30 -43.73 26.06
N ARG A 31 -21.92 -44.76 25.47
CA ARG A 31 -23.30 -45.17 25.78
C ARG A 31 -23.37 -46.26 26.83
N LEU A 32 -22.24 -46.78 27.31
CA LEU A 32 -22.21 -47.73 28.42
C LEU A 32 -22.45 -47.02 29.74
N ARG A 33 -23.14 -47.67 30.66
CA ARG A 33 -23.22 -47.26 32.06
C ARG A 33 -21.90 -47.56 32.77
N ASP A 34 -21.69 -46.96 33.95
CA ASP A 34 -20.60 -47.33 34.86
C ASP A 34 -20.62 -48.84 35.12
N GLY A 35 -19.48 -49.49 34.84
CA GLY A 35 -19.34 -50.95 34.94
C GLY A 35 -19.90 -51.77 33.75
N GLY A 36 -20.51 -51.12 32.76
CA GLY A 36 -20.98 -51.75 31.53
C GLY A 36 -19.86 -52.28 30.64
N ALA A 37 -20.21 -53.13 29.66
CA ALA A 37 -19.23 -53.73 28.73
C ALA A 37 -19.64 -53.62 27.26
N LEU A 38 -18.65 -53.44 26.40
CA LEU A 38 -18.74 -53.69 24.97
C LEU A 38 -18.05 -55.02 24.65
N VAL A 39 -18.78 -55.97 24.08
CA VAL A 39 -18.24 -57.27 23.69
C VAL A 39 -18.10 -57.34 22.18
N VAL A 40 -16.88 -57.47 21.68
CA VAL A 40 -16.60 -57.65 20.25
C VAL A 40 -16.20 -59.09 19.99
N ILE A 41 -16.95 -59.76 19.12
CA ILE A 41 -16.69 -61.15 18.72
C ILE A 41 -16.31 -61.13 17.25
N THR A 42 -15.07 -61.50 16.92
CA THR A 42 -14.55 -61.37 15.55
C THR A 42 -13.64 -62.55 15.19
N PRO A 43 -13.61 -62.99 13.92
CA PRO A 43 -12.61 -63.97 13.46
C PRO A 43 -11.20 -63.40 13.53
N VAL A 44 -10.22 -64.27 13.77
CA VAL A 44 -8.79 -63.91 13.78
C VAL A 44 -8.13 -64.39 12.49
N ALA A 45 -7.33 -63.53 11.86
CA ALA A 45 -6.73 -63.79 10.55
C ALA A 45 -5.85 -65.06 10.54
N ALA A 46 -5.20 -65.37 11.66
CA ALA A 46 -4.38 -66.57 11.84
C ALA A 46 -5.17 -67.89 11.70
N ASN A 47 -6.45 -67.87 12.09
CA ASN A 47 -7.34 -69.05 12.08
C ASN A 47 -8.35 -69.03 10.91
N THR A 48 -8.24 -68.03 10.03
CA THR A 48 -9.19 -67.82 8.92
C THR A 48 -8.52 -68.11 7.57
N PRO A 49 -9.15 -68.92 6.68
CA PRO A 49 -8.63 -69.17 5.34
C PRO A 49 -8.36 -67.88 4.57
N GLU A 50 -7.33 -67.88 3.72
CA GLU A 50 -6.85 -66.68 3.00
C GLU A 50 -7.96 -65.96 2.22
N GLU A 51 -8.81 -66.73 1.53
CA GLU A 51 -10.01 -66.28 0.80
C GLU A 51 -11.07 -65.57 1.66
N ARG A 52 -10.97 -65.64 2.99
CA ARG A 52 -11.89 -65.02 3.96
C ARG A 52 -11.19 -64.08 4.94
N ARG A 53 -9.91 -63.74 4.76
CA ARG A 53 -9.21 -62.84 5.69
C ARG A 53 -9.79 -61.44 5.77
N GLY A 54 -10.49 -60.96 4.73
CA GLY A 54 -11.18 -59.66 4.74
C GLY A 54 -12.32 -59.54 5.77
N ILE A 55 -12.68 -60.64 6.44
CA ILE A 55 -13.70 -60.67 7.51
C ILE A 55 -13.10 -61.04 8.87
N ALA A 56 -11.78 -61.03 8.99
CA ALA A 56 -11.04 -61.35 10.20
C ALA A 56 -10.11 -60.19 10.58
N LEU A 57 -9.79 -60.06 11.87
CA LEU A 57 -8.79 -59.11 12.33
C LEU A 57 -7.44 -59.81 12.52
N ASP A 58 -6.36 -59.11 12.20
CA ASP A 58 -5.05 -59.50 12.71
C ASP A 58 -4.82 -59.03 14.16
N GLU A 59 -3.68 -59.39 14.73
CA GLU A 59 -3.35 -59.06 16.12
C GLU A 59 -3.07 -57.57 16.33
N ASP A 60 -2.61 -56.84 15.29
CA ASP A 60 -2.38 -55.40 15.37
C ASP A 60 -3.72 -54.66 15.39
N GLU A 61 -4.68 -55.07 14.55
CA GLU A 61 -6.05 -54.54 14.55
C GLU A 61 -6.79 -54.83 15.85
N ILE A 62 -6.57 -56.00 16.46
CA ILE A 62 -7.11 -56.34 17.78
C ILE A 62 -6.47 -55.47 18.87
N ALA A 63 -5.15 -55.27 18.81
CA ALA A 63 -4.45 -54.40 19.75
C ALA A 63 -4.95 -52.95 19.67
N VAL A 64 -5.19 -52.42 18.47
CA VAL A 64 -5.77 -51.09 18.26
C VAL A 64 -7.20 -51.00 18.81
N LEU A 65 -8.03 -52.01 18.59
CA LEU A 65 -9.38 -52.07 19.16
C LEU A 65 -9.37 -52.13 20.70
N ALA A 66 -8.39 -52.83 21.28
CA ALA A 66 -8.21 -52.97 22.73
C ALA A 66 -7.66 -51.69 23.40
N ALA A 67 -6.84 -50.91 22.70
CA ALA A 67 -6.05 -49.81 23.28
C ALA A 67 -6.88 -48.66 23.90
N GLY A 68 -8.16 -48.50 23.56
CA GLY A 68 -9.04 -47.43 24.05
C GLY A 68 -9.88 -47.77 25.30
N TRP A 69 -9.51 -48.80 26.06
CA TRP A 69 -10.32 -49.34 27.16
C TRP A 69 -9.46 -49.62 28.40
N GLU A 70 -9.98 -49.27 29.59
CA GLU A 70 -9.34 -49.50 30.89
C GLU A 70 -9.11 -51.00 31.17
N THR A 71 -10.08 -51.81 30.77
CA THR A 71 -9.99 -53.26 30.92
C THR A 71 -10.38 -53.96 29.63
N VAL A 72 -9.53 -54.89 29.20
CA VAL A 72 -9.75 -55.76 28.05
C VAL A 72 -9.53 -57.20 28.48
N GLU A 73 -10.59 -57.99 28.45
CA GLU A 73 -10.51 -59.44 28.62
C GLU A 73 -10.66 -60.10 27.25
N ARG A 74 -9.66 -60.89 26.85
CA ARG A 74 -9.70 -61.70 25.63
C ARG A 74 -9.99 -63.16 25.97
N LEU A 75 -11.02 -63.70 25.34
CA LEU A 75 -11.35 -65.12 25.37
C LEU A 75 -11.28 -65.67 23.94
N ASP A 76 -10.70 -66.86 23.78
CA ASP A 76 -10.71 -67.57 22.51
C ASP A 76 -11.86 -68.58 22.49
N ALA A 77 -12.68 -68.56 21.43
CA ALA A 77 -13.80 -69.47 21.25
C ALA A 77 -13.88 -69.94 19.79
N ASP A 78 -13.53 -71.20 19.53
CA ASP A 78 -13.60 -71.85 18.21
C ASP A 78 -13.02 -71.02 17.04
N GLY A 79 -11.84 -70.43 17.26
CA GLY A 79 -11.13 -69.62 16.25
C GLY A 79 -11.59 -68.16 16.15
N LEU A 80 -12.50 -67.72 17.01
CA LEU A 80 -12.90 -66.31 17.18
C LEU A 80 -12.24 -65.71 18.43
N ALA A 81 -11.87 -64.44 18.34
CA ALA A 81 -11.53 -63.63 19.50
C ALA A 81 -12.81 -62.98 20.04
N VAL A 82 -13.05 -63.17 21.34
CA VAL A 82 -14.10 -62.48 22.12
C VAL A 82 -13.41 -61.49 23.03
N LEU A 83 -13.65 -60.21 22.80
CA LEU A 83 -13.02 -59.11 23.53
C LEU A 83 -14.08 -58.43 24.37
N VAL A 84 -13.96 -58.51 25.69
CA VAL A 84 -14.82 -57.80 26.65
C VAL A 84 -14.10 -56.54 27.06
N LEU A 85 -14.64 -55.41 26.62
CA LEU A 85 -14.05 -54.08 26.75
C LEU A 85 -14.86 -53.27 27.77
N ARG A 86 -14.22 -52.72 28.81
CA ARG A 86 -14.89 -51.88 29.82
C ARG A 86 -14.05 -50.65 30.17
N GLY A 87 -14.74 -49.59 30.60
CA GLY A 87 -14.13 -48.31 30.92
C GLY A 87 -13.53 -47.67 29.68
N PRO A 88 -14.33 -47.06 28.78
CA PRO A 88 -13.79 -46.41 27.59
C PRO A 88 -12.86 -45.26 28.03
N CYS A 89 -11.58 -45.28 27.63
CA CYS A 89 -10.62 -44.28 28.06
C CYS A 89 -9.70 -43.81 26.92
N HIS A 90 -9.67 -42.49 26.71
CA HIS A 90 -8.78 -41.78 25.77
C HIS A 90 -7.97 -40.69 26.49
N VAL A 91 -7.30 -41.01 27.59
CA VAL A 91 -6.52 -39.99 28.35
C VAL A 91 -5.00 -40.14 28.26
N ASP A 92 -4.50 -41.22 27.63
CA ASP A 92 -3.06 -41.55 27.64
C ASP A 92 -2.38 -41.48 26.26
N THR A 93 -2.95 -40.74 25.31
CA THR A 93 -2.22 -40.49 24.04
C THR A 93 -1.03 -39.58 24.31
N GLY A 94 0.17 -40.16 24.42
CA GLY A 94 1.43 -39.45 24.59
C GLY A 94 2.22 -39.35 23.27
N ALA A 95 2.86 -38.20 23.04
CA ALA A 95 3.86 -38.08 21.99
C ALA A 95 5.13 -38.84 22.40
N VAL A 96 5.60 -39.75 21.54
CA VAL A 96 6.85 -40.50 21.76
C VAL A 96 7.84 -40.20 20.65
N GLU A 97 9.08 -39.89 21.03
CA GLU A 97 10.17 -39.67 20.08
C GLU A 97 10.67 -41.00 19.53
N LYS A 98 10.88 -41.08 18.20
CA LYS A 98 11.39 -42.32 17.59
C LYS A 98 12.83 -42.60 18.03
N ARG A 99 13.72 -41.59 17.95
CA ARG A 99 15.16 -41.61 18.25
C ARG A 99 15.68 -40.18 18.46
N PRO A 100 16.86 -39.97 19.10
CA PRO A 100 17.50 -38.65 19.15
C PRO A 100 17.73 -38.08 17.74
N THR A 101 17.41 -36.80 17.57
CA THR A 101 17.59 -36.07 16.29
C THR A 101 19.05 -35.85 15.94
N THR A 102 19.39 -36.02 14.67
CA THR A 102 20.68 -35.62 14.10
C THR A 102 20.66 -34.14 13.68
N ALA A 103 21.73 -33.40 13.94
CA ALA A 103 21.82 -31.99 13.59
C ALA A 103 22.00 -31.80 12.07
N HIS A 104 21.04 -31.12 11.43
CA HIS A 104 21.04 -30.86 9.98
C HIS A 104 20.97 -29.38 9.60
N ALA A 105 20.84 -28.49 10.58
CA ALA A 105 20.75 -27.05 10.38
C ALA A 105 21.46 -26.29 11.52
N LEU A 106 21.92 -25.08 11.21
CA LEU A 106 22.42 -24.14 12.21
C LEU A 106 21.29 -23.29 12.74
N THR A 107 21.08 -23.28 14.05
CA THR A 107 20.13 -22.39 14.73
C THR A 107 20.88 -21.31 15.47
N GLY A 108 20.49 -20.06 15.25
CA GLY A 108 21.05 -18.91 15.95
C GLY A 108 19.98 -17.88 16.32
N ALA A 109 20.34 -16.96 17.21
CA ALA A 109 19.49 -15.84 17.59
C ALA A 109 20.31 -14.54 17.52
N LEU A 110 19.73 -13.50 16.91
CA LEU A 110 20.32 -12.17 16.83
C LEU A 110 19.48 -11.17 17.61
N ALA A 111 20.13 -10.43 18.50
CA ALA A 111 19.52 -9.38 19.30
C ALA A 111 19.51 -8.05 18.53
N VAL A 112 18.32 -7.52 18.22
CA VAL A 112 18.16 -6.17 17.66
C VAL A 112 17.80 -5.20 18.78
N VAL A 113 18.77 -4.38 19.16
CA VAL A 113 18.67 -3.44 20.30
C VAL A 113 18.76 -2.01 19.79
N SER A 114 17.91 -1.12 20.33
CA SER A 114 18.02 0.32 20.09
C SER A 114 18.26 1.09 21.38
N ASP A 115 18.94 2.23 21.29
CA ASP A 115 19.04 3.18 22.39
C ASP A 115 17.84 4.15 22.44
N ALA A 116 17.84 5.04 23.43
CA ALA A 116 16.80 6.06 23.60
C ALA A 116 16.75 7.09 22.46
N ALA A 117 17.78 7.17 21.62
CA ALA A 117 17.79 7.99 20.41
C ALA A 117 17.35 7.20 19.16
N GLY A 118 16.89 5.95 19.31
CA GLY A 118 16.45 5.13 18.19
C GLY A 118 17.58 4.61 17.29
N ARG A 119 18.84 4.70 17.74
CA ARG A 119 20.00 4.15 17.03
C ARG A 119 20.12 2.65 17.30
N VAL A 120 20.62 1.87 16.35
CA VAL A 120 20.79 0.42 16.49
C VAL A 120 22.21 0.05 16.94
N LEU A 121 22.33 -0.92 17.85
CA LEU A 121 23.62 -1.44 18.29
C LEU A 121 24.24 -2.37 17.23
N LEU A 122 25.48 -2.11 16.83
CA LEU A 122 26.27 -2.99 15.97
C LEU A 122 27.72 -3.09 16.44
N GLY A 123 28.31 -4.28 16.29
CA GLY A 123 29.70 -4.58 16.61
C GLY A 123 30.54 -4.64 15.34
N ARG A 124 31.72 -4.01 15.34
CA ARG A 124 32.71 -4.19 14.26
C ARG A 124 33.53 -5.44 14.58
N SER A 125 33.36 -6.51 13.82
CA SER A 125 34.13 -7.74 14.05
C SER A 125 35.56 -7.65 13.51
N ARG A 126 36.44 -8.50 14.00
CA ARG A 126 37.83 -8.65 13.51
C ARG A 126 37.94 -9.04 12.03
N ARG A 127 36.81 -9.42 11.42
CA ARG A 127 36.68 -9.71 9.98
C ARG A 127 36.26 -8.47 9.17
N ASN A 128 36.25 -7.29 9.79
CA ASN A 128 35.91 -6.00 9.20
C ASN A 128 34.46 -5.91 8.67
N MET A 129 33.52 -6.56 9.37
CA MET A 129 32.09 -6.49 9.08
C MET A 129 31.33 -5.97 10.31
N LEU A 130 30.13 -5.45 10.10
CA LEU A 130 29.20 -5.14 11.19
C LEU A 130 28.30 -6.33 11.48
N GLU A 131 28.12 -6.62 12.77
CA GLU A 131 27.31 -7.73 13.26
C GLU A 131 26.37 -7.25 14.39
N LEU A 132 25.26 -7.97 14.57
CA LEU A 132 24.40 -7.82 15.74
C LEU A 132 24.91 -8.75 16.84
N PRO A 133 24.66 -8.44 18.13
CA PRO A 133 24.92 -9.39 19.20
C PRO A 133 24.15 -10.69 18.95
N GLY A 134 24.81 -11.84 19.03
CA GLY A 134 24.11 -13.08 18.76
C GLY A 134 24.98 -14.28 18.44
N GLY A 135 24.39 -15.44 18.65
CA GLY A 135 25.10 -16.70 18.60
C GLY A 135 24.17 -17.90 18.50
N LYS A 136 24.75 -19.08 18.69
CA LYS A 136 24.04 -20.35 18.57
C LYS A 136 23.27 -20.65 19.84
N THR A 137 22.11 -21.28 19.69
CA THR A 137 21.38 -21.84 20.83
C THR A 137 22.18 -22.94 21.53
N ARG A 138 22.18 -22.96 22.87
CA ARG A 138 22.85 -23.93 23.74
C ARG A 138 21.81 -24.76 24.50
N GLY A 139 21.86 -26.09 24.33
CA GLY A 139 20.97 -27.00 25.08
C GLY A 139 19.49 -26.74 24.77
N PRO A 140 18.60 -26.73 25.78
CA PRO A 140 17.15 -26.55 25.60
C PRO A 140 16.69 -25.08 25.65
N GLU A 141 17.59 -24.10 25.59
CA GLU A 141 17.22 -22.68 25.70
C GLU A 141 16.34 -22.21 24.53
N GLY A 142 15.45 -21.24 24.82
CA GLY A 142 14.67 -20.55 23.80
C GLY A 142 15.48 -19.53 23.01
N PHE A 143 15.00 -19.10 21.84
CA PHE A 143 15.68 -18.08 21.03
C PHE A 143 15.77 -16.70 21.72
N ALA A 144 14.74 -16.32 22.50
CA ALA A 144 14.76 -15.09 23.28
C ALA A 144 15.85 -15.14 24.37
N GLU A 145 15.95 -16.26 25.09
CA GLU A 145 16.97 -16.50 26.11
C GLU A 145 18.38 -16.48 25.50
N ALA A 146 18.55 -17.13 24.33
CA ALA A 146 19.81 -17.11 23.60
C ALA A 146 20.22 -15.67 23.22
N ALA A 147 19.32 -14.88 22.63
CA ALA A 147 19.64 -13.49 22.25
C ALA A 147 19.99 -12.61 23.45
N VAL A 148 19.27 -12.74 24.58
CA VAL A 148 19.57 -12.00 25.81
C VAL A 148 20.93 -12.41 26.39
N ARG A 149 21.25 -13.71 26.37
CA ARG A 149 22.54 -14.24 26.82
C ARG A 149 23.69 -13.71 25.98
N GLU A 150 23.59 -13.81 24.65
CA GLU A 150 24.64 -13.33 23.73
C GLU A 150 24.80 -11.81 23.83
N LEU A 151 23.70 -11.04 23.97
CA LEU A 151 23.79 -9.60 24.25
C LEU A 151 24.63 -9.30 25.48
N ALA A 152 24.43 -10.03 26.58
CA ALA A 152 25.18 -9.84 27.81
C ALA A 152 26.63 -10.31 27.71
N GLU A 153 26.86 -11.49 27.11
CA GLU A 153 28.19 -12.08 26.90
C GLU A 153 29.08 -11.18 26.02
N GLU A 154 28.53 -10.58 24.96
CA GLU A 154 29.31 -9.81 23.98
C GLU A 154 29.46 -8.31 24.34
N THR A 155 28.42 -7.70 24.92
CA THR A 155 28.30 -6.23 25.01
C THR A 155 28.23 -5.68 26.44
N GLY A 156 28.01 -6.54 27.44
CA GLY A 156 27.75 -6.14 28.82
C GLY A 156 26.37 -5.49 29.05
N LEU A 157 25.51 -5.44 28.03
CA LEU A 157 24.11 -5.00 28.17
C LEU A 157 23.23 -6.17 28.63
N VAL A 158 22.28 -5.88 29.51
CA VAL A 158 21.40 -6.88 30.14
C VAL A 158 19.94 -6.56 29.82
N ALA A 159 19.18 -7.55 29.40
CA ALA A 159 17.75 -7.47 29.14
C ALA A 159 16.99 -8.59 29.87
N ASP A 160 15.70 -8.41 30.12
CA ASP A 160 14.83 -9.48 30.59
C ASP A 160 14.34 -10.29 29.37
N PRO A 161 14.35 -11.63 29.39
CA PRO A 161 13.72 -12.43 28.33
C PRO A 161 12.25 -12.08 28.05
N ALA A 162 11.53 -11.51 29.02
CA ALA A 162 10.16 -11.01 28.83
C ALA A 162 10.09 -9.78 27.90
N ASP A 163 11.19 -9.01 27.77
CA ASP A 163 11.31 -7.85 26.89
C ASP A 163 11.94 -8.21 25.53
N ALA A 164 12.21 -9.49 25.29
CA ALA A 164 12.87 -10.03 24.11
C ALA A 164 11.88 -10.82 23.23
N TYR A 165 11.47 -10.22 22.11
CA TYR A 165 10.43 -10.73 21.24
C TYR A 165 11.01 -11.34 19.97
N VAL A 166 10.81 -12.64 19.77
CA VAL A 166 11.18 -13.33 18.53
C VAL A 166 10.22 -12.91 17.43
N VAL A 167 10.65 -11.98 16.56
CA VAL A 167 9.75 -11.36 15.57
C VAL A 167 9.62 -12.21 14.31
N THR A 168 10.72 -12.80 13.85
CA THR A 168 10.72 -13.66 12.68
C THR A 168 11.84 -14.69 12.76
N MET A 169 11.65 -15.82 12.09
CA MET A 169 12.72 -16.75 11.74
C MET A 169 13.14 -16.48 10.31
N VAL A 170 14.39 -16.06 10.09
CA VAL A 170 14.98 -15.91 8.76
C VAL A 170 15.66 -17.22 8.38
N VAL A 171 15.42 -17.68 7.15
CA VAL A 171 16.07 -18.85 6.58
C VAL A 171 16.91 -18.44 5.39
N ASP A 172 18.19 -18.78 5.46
CA ASP A 172 19.15 -18.59 4.39
C ASP A 172 20.07 -19.82 4.23
N ASP A 173 20.96 -19.76 3.25
CA ASP A 173 21.99 -20.77 3.02
C ASP A 173 23.38 -20.17 3.27
N SER A 174 24.22 -20.93 3.95
CA SER A 174 25.63 -20.61 4.10
C SER A 174 26.47 -21.81 3.69
N HIS A 175 26.97 -21.80 2.45
CA HIS A 175 27.81 -22.86 1.87
C HIS A 175 27.14 -24.24 1.88
N GLY A 176 25.85 -24.31 1.55
CA GLY A 176 25.08 -25.57 1.50
C GLY A 176 24.56 -26.06 2.85
N ILE A 177 24.68 -25.24 3.89
CA ILE A 177 24.11 -25.51 5.22
C ILE A 177 22.93 -24.56 5.42
N PRO A 178 21.70 -25.10 5.56
CA PRO A 178 20.55 -24.30 5.97
C PRO A 178 20.82 -23.65 7.33
N ARG A 179 20.67 -22.33 7.38
CA ARG A 179 20.78 -21.56 8.62
C ARG A 179 19.42 -20.92 8.93
N LEU A 180 18.97 -21.18 10.15
CA LEU A 180 17.75 -20.61 10.73
C LEU A 180 18.17 -19.60 11.79
N THR A 181 17.86 -18.34 11.55
CA THR A 181 18.22 -17.23 12.45
C THR A 181 16.96 -16.60 13.02
N ALA A 182 16.77 -16.74 14.33
CA ALA A 182 15.74 -16.03 15.06
C ALA A 182 16.15 -14.55 15.18
N VAL A 183 15.31 -13.65 14.69
CA VAL A 183 15.46 -12.21 14.88
C VAL A 183 14.72 -11.84 16.16
N VAL A 184 15.44 -11.34 17.16
CA VAL A 184 14.90 -11.04 18.48
C VAL A 184 14.95 -9.54 18.72
N ARG A 185 13.79 -8.89 18.73
CA ARG A 185 13.69 -7.47 19.08
C ARG A 185 13.66 -7.33 20.60
N ILE A 186 14.65 -6.65 21.15
CA ILE A 186 14.71 -6.33 22.59
C ILE A 186 14.22 -4.91 22.79
N THR A 187 13.19 -4.73 23.61
CA THR A 187 12.51 -3.44 23.81
C THR A 187 12.99 -2.66 25.04
N ALA A 188 13.59 -3.34 26.01
CA ALA A 188 14.19 -2.74 27.20
C ALA A 188 15.49 -3.43 27.59
N TRP A 189 16.47 -2.64 28.03
CA TRP A 189 17.78 -3.13 28.47
C TRP A 189 18.43 -2.14 29.44
N THR A 190 19.44 -2.60 30.17
CA THR A 190 20.27 -1.82 31.10
C THR A 190 21.74 -2.21 30.96
N GLY A 191 22.63 -1.52 31.68
CA GLY A 191 24.07 -1.81 31.66
C GLY A 191 24.88 -0.72 30.97
N THR A 192 26.18 -0.95 30.84
CA THR A 192 27.12 -0.05 30.18
C THR A 192 27.72 -0.78 29.01
N LEU A 193 27.65 -0.18 27.82
CA LEU A 193 28.20 -0.78 26.62
C LEU A 193 29.72 -0.94 26.75
N THR A 194 30.18 -2.18 26.65
CA THR A 194 31.58 -2.58 26.75
C THR A 194 31.86 -3.72 25.80
N ASP A 195 33.07 -3.81 25.26
CA ASP A 195 33.47 -4.99 24.48
C ASP A 195 33.98 -6.07 25.43
N GLN A 196 33.16 -7.11 25.65
CA GLN A 196 33.47 -8.22 26.54
C GLN A 196 34.23 -9.37 25.84
N GLU A 197 34.25 -9.36 24.50
CA GLU A 197 34.93 -10.35 23.66
C GLU A 197 35.90 -9.66 22.69
N PRO A 198 36.94 -8.98 23.21
CA PRO A 198 37.87 -8.19 22.39
C PRO A 198 38.67 -9.02 21.40
N GLU A 199 38.66 -10.35 21.47
CA GLU A 199 39.24 -11.25 20.48
C GLU A 199 38.37 -11.45 19.24
N LEU A 200 37.06 -11.20 19.33
CA LEU A 200 36.08 -11.32 18.24
C LEU A 200 35.69 -9.96 17.65
N PHE A 201 35.61 -8.94 18.51
CA PHE A 201 35.20 -7.59 18.13
C PHE A 201 36.31 -6.55 18.35
N ASP A 202 36.26 -5.48 17.57
CA ASP A 202 37.11 -4.29 17.76
C ASP A 202 36.42 -3.26 18.67
N ARG A 203 35.08 -3.16 18.55
CA ARG A 203 34.22 -2.26 19.33
C ARG A 203 32.74 -2.49 19.03
N TRP A 204 31.90 -1.99 19.93
CA TRP A 204 30.45 -1.88 19.80
C TRP A 204 30.01 -0.42 19.80
N GLU A 205 29.12 -0.04 18.89
CA GLU A 205 28.63 1.34 18.73
C GLU A 205 27.15 1.37 18.31
N PHE A 206 26.46 2.47 18.65
CA PHE A 206 25.10 2.73 18.19
C PHE A 206 25.10 3.57 16.89
N PHE A 207 24.41 3.09 15.86
CA PHE A 207 24.33 3.70 14.53
C PHE A 207 22.94 4.25 14.24
N ASP A 208 22.87 5.44 13.63
CA ASP A 208 21.63 5.95 13.06
C ASP A 208 21.15 5.05 11.91
N LEU A 209 19.85 4.76 11.86
CA LEU A 209 19.28 3.86 10.85
C LEU A 209 19.55 4.34 9.42
N HIS A 210 19.47 5.65 9.17
CA HIS A 210 19.73 6.21 7.85
C HIS A 210 21.20 6.05 7.40
N ALA A 211 22.12 5.85 8.36
CA ALA A 211 23.54 5.73 8.05
C ALA A 211 23.88 4.33 7.54
N LEU A 212 23.02 3.32 7.81
CA LEU A 212 23.27 1.92 7.48
C LEU A 212 23.42 1.65 5.98
N ALA A 213 22.89 2.52 5.12
CA ALA A 213 23.16 2.47 3.68
C ALA A 213 24.64 2.71 3.31
N CYS A 214 25.46 3.23 4.23
CA CYS A 214 26.84 3.68 3.99
C CYS A 214 27.87 3.15 5.00
N VAL A 215 27.51 2.22 5.90
CA VAL A 215 28.40 1.74 6.99
C VAL A 215 29.44 0.67 6.56
N GLY A 216 29.42 0.26 5.29
CA GLY A 216 30.28 -0.79 4.74
C GLY A 216 29.69 -2.20 4.91
N PRO A 217 30.53 -3.26 4.92
CA PRO A 217 30.05 -4.64 4.97
C PRO A 217 29.29 -4.96 6.26
N VAL A 218 28.10 -5.54 6.12
CA VAL A 218 27.27 -6.07 7.21
C VAL A 218 27.15 -7.58 7.03
N PHE A 219 27.29 -8.34 8.12
CA PHE A 219 27.12 -9.80 8.07
C PHE A 219 25.70 -10.16 7.61
N ALA A 220 25.57 -11.10 6.67
CA ALA A 220 24.31 -11.34 5.96
C ALA A 220 23.09 -11.65 6.87
N PRO A 221 23.20 -12.49 7.92
CA PRO A 221 22.13 -12.66 8.92
C PRO A 221 21.78 -11.36 9.65
N ALA A 222 22.78 -10.54 9.99
CA ALA A 222 22.56 -9.25 10.65
C ALA A 222 21.84 -8.28 9.72
N ALA A 223 22.25 -8.21 8.45
CA ALA A 223 21.57 -7.39 7.44
C ALA A 223 20.10 -7.83 7.24
N SER A 224 19.85 -9.14 7.17
CA SER A 224 18.50 -9.69 7.07
C SER A 224 17.65 -9.43 8.31
N ALA A 225 18.27 -9.48 9.50
CA ALA A 225 17.61 -9.13 10.77
C ALA A 225 17.25 -7.64 10.84
N LEU A 226 18.13 -6.76 10.37
CA LEU A 226 17.88 -5.32 10.27
C LEU A 226 16.75 -5.02 9.29
N ASP A 227 16.72 -5.65 8.11
CA ASP A 227 15.63 -5.48 7.15
C ASP A 227 14.30 -6.03 7.68
N ALA A 228 14.31 -7.11 8.46
CA ALA A 228 13.10 -7.65 9.08
C ALA A 228 12.48 -6.69 10.11
N VAL A 229 13.30 -5.88 10.80
CA VAL A 229 12.82 -4.89 11.78
C VAL A 229 12.54 -3.54 11.13
N TRP A 230 13.41 -3.09 10.23
CA TRP A 230 13.34 -1.83 9.51
C TRP A 230 13.54 -2.04 8.00
N PRO A 231 12.50 -2.48 7.27
CA PRO A 231 12.64 -2.79 5.85
C PRO A 231 13.16 -1.61 5.04
N GLY A 232 14.22 -1.82 4.25
CA GLY A 232 14.78 -0.79 3.36
C GLY A 232 15.89 0.12 3.92
N VAL A 233 16.29 -0.03 5.19
CA VAL A 233 17.44 0.75 5.75
C VAL A 233 18.80 0.32 5.17
N ILE A 234 18.90 -0.92 4.69
CA ILE A 234 20.03 -1.40 3.89
C ILE A 234 19.51 -1.65 2.47
N PRO A 235 20.03 -0.93 1.45
CA PRO A 235 19.56 -1.08 0.08
C PRO A 235 19.99 -2.42 -0.54
N ASP A 236 19.24 -2.86 -1.55
CA ASP A 236 19.58 -3.97 -2.46
C ASP A 236 19.89 -5.32 -1.78
N LEU A 237 19.28 -5.58 -0.62
CA LEU A 237 19.41 -6.88 0.04
C LEU A 237 18.71 -7.98 -0.76
N PRO A 238 19.33 -9.19 -0.86
CA PRO A 238 18.69 -10.32 -1.51
C PRO A 238 17.44 -10.74 -0.72
N PRO A 239 16.38 -11.21 -1.39
CA PRO A 239 15.19 -11.69 -0.71
C PRO A 239 15.53 -12.91 0.14
N VAL A 240 15.05 -12.90 1.39
CA VAL A 240 15.19 -14.01 2.33
C VAL A 240 13.83 -14.58 2.69
N ILE A 241 13.77 -15.89 2.93
CA ILE A 241 12.55 -16.52 3.44
C ILE A 241 12.44 -16.15 4.91
N SER A 242 11.30 -15.58 5.29
CA SER A 242 11.02 -15.19 6.67
C SER A 242 9.70 -15.79 7.15
N TYR A 243 9.70 -16.38 8.33
CA TYR A 243 8.51 -16.87 9.01
C TYR A 243 8.20 -15.94 10.18
N GLN A 244 7.17 -15.12 10.03
CA GLN A 244 6.73 -14.19 11.06
C GLN A 244 6.18 -14.97 12.26
N LEU A 245 6.64 -14.63 13.47
CA LEU A 245 6.33 -15.38 14.70
C LEU A 245 5.57 -14.54 15.72
N ALA A 246 5.96 -13.28 15.93
CA ALA A 246 5.28 -12.37 16.85
C ALA A 246 4.72 -11.16 16.10
N ALA A 247 3.38 -11.06 16.01
CA ALA A 247 2.69 -9.89 15.46
C ALA A 247 2.58 -8.76 16.51
N ASP A 248 2.43 -9.12 17.79
CA ASP A 248 2.21 -8.17 18.87
C ASP A 248 3.47 -8.05 19.76
N ARG A 249 4.08 -6.87 19.74
CA ARG A 249 5.15 -6.45 20.67
C ARG A 249 4.87 -5.00 21.09
N PRO A 250 5.28 -4.58 22.30
CA PRO A 250 5.10 -3.19 22.70
C PRO A 250 5.90 -2.24 21.78
N PRO A 251 5.42 -1.01 21.57
CA PRO A 251 6.19 0.04 20.90
C PRO A 251 7.55 0.23 21.57
N VAL A 252 8.57 0.57 20.77
CA VAL A 252 9.92 0.79 21.30
C VAL A 252 10.02 2.26 21.76
N PRO A 253 10.28 2.52 23.05
CA PRO A 253 10.31 3.89 23.57
C PRO A 253 11.54 4.66 23.11
N GLY A 254 11.46 5.99 23.21
CA GLY A 254 12.57 6.92 22.95
C GLY A 254 12.50 7.62 21.59
N GLU A 255 13.05 8.82 21.50
CA GLU A 255 13.31 9.51 20.23
C GLU A 255 14.46 10.50 20.41
N PRO A 256 15.23 10.81 19.34
CA PRO A 256 16.22 11.88 19.40
C PRO A 256 15.56 13.21 19.77
N ALA A 257 16.18 13.96 20.68
CA ALA A 257 15.71 15.32 21.00
C ALA A 257 15.65 16.23 19.75
N GLU A 258 16.57 16.00 18.81
CA GLU A 258 16.57 16.68 17.51
C GLU A 258 15.35 16.33 16.66
N ALA A 259 14.88 15.08 16.70
CA ALA A 259 13.69 14.65 15.98
C ALA A 259 12.44 15.37 16.52
N ALA A 260 12.32 15.51 17.83
CA ALA A 260 11.23 16.26 18.46
C ALA A 260 11.26 17.75 18.05
N ARG A 261 12.45 18.37 18.06
CA ARG A 261 12.64 19.78 17.64
C ARG A 261 12.26 19.99 16.18
N LEU A 262 12.74 19.14 15.28
CA LEU A 262 12.44 19.23 13.85
C LEU A 262 10.98 18.94 13.54
N ARG A 263 10.34 18.01 14.28
CA ARG A 263 8.89 17.78 14.17
C ARG A 263 8.09 19.04 14.48
N GLN A 264 8.44 19.76 15.55
CA GLN A 264 7.79 21.01 15.91
C GLN A 264 7.99 22.08 14.82
N ALA A 265 9.22 22.24 14.32
CA ALA A 265 9.50 23.21 13.25
C ALA A 265 8.76 22.90 11.94
N MET A 266 8.70 21.62 11.56
CA MET A 266 7.90 21.15 10.41
C MET A 266 6.42 21.46 10.61
N ALA A 267 5.87 21.13 11.79
CA ALA A 267 4.47 21.40 12.11
C ALA A 267 4.17 22.91 12.07
N GLU A 268 5.03 23.74 12.66
CA GLU A 268 4.91 25.21 12.60
C GLU A 268 4.90 25.73 11.16
N THR A 269 5.80 25.24 10.31
CA THR A 269 5.84 25.61 8.88
C THR A 269 4.53 25.26 8.16
N VAL A 270 4.00 24.06 8.40
CA VAL A 270 2.72 23.61 7.81
C VAL A 270 1.54 24.46 8.31
N ILE A 271 1.53 24.79 9.60
CA ILE A 271 0.48 25.59 10.25
C ILE A 271 0.50 27.03 9.75
N ASP A 272 1.67 27.65 9.70
CA ASP A 272 1.86 29.02 9.21
C ASP A 272 1.54 29.14 7.72
N GLY A 273 1.71 28.04 6.97
CA GLY A 273 1.27 27.92 5.58
C GLY A 273 -0.25 27.81 5.40
N GLY A 274 -1.03 27.67 6.48
CA GLY A 274 -2.50 27.61 6.44
C GLY A 274 -3.08 26.22 6.14
N TRP A 275 -2.26 25.19 6.02
CA TRP A 275 -2.67 23.83 5.61
C TRP A 275 -3.24 22.97 6.73
N ALA A 276 -3.16 23.43 7.99
CA ALA A 276 -3.68 22.74 9.17
C ALA A 276 -4.48 23.70 10.08
N PRO A 277 -5.67 24.14 9.65
CA PRO A 277 -6.47 25.09 10.42
C PRO A 277 -7.08 24.48 11.70
N SER A 278 -7.38 23.18 11.76
CA SER A 278 -7.94 22.54 12.96
C SER A 278 -6.89 22.15 14.00
N GLU A 279 -7.26 22.22 15.29
CA GLU A 279 -6.34 21.82 16.36
C GLU A 279 -6.02 20.32 16.35
N ALA A 280 -6.95 19.47 15.89
CA ALA A 280 -6.73 18.04 15.82
C ALA A 280 -5.60 17.67 14.84
N VAL A 281 -5.57 18.30 13.65
CA VAL A 281 -4.50 18.09 12.67
C VAL A 281 -3.17 18.66 13.17
N ARG A 282 -3.19 19.83 13.83
CA ARG A 282 -1.99 20.43 14.44
C ARG A 282 -1.37 19.53 15.49
N ASP A 283 -2.18 18.97 16.38
CA ASP A 283 -1.73 18.07 17.43
C ASP A 283 -1.15 16.77 16.84
N ALA A 284 -1.78 16.23 15.80
CA ALA A 284 -1.27 15.06 15.09
C ALA A 284 0.13 15.31 14.49
N LEU A 285 0.33 16.44 13.80
CA LEU A 285 1.63 16.82 13.22
C LEU A 285 2.73 16.98 14.29
N ARG A 286 2.37 17.50 15.48
CA ARG A 286 3.29 17.71 16.61
C ARG A 286 3.61 16.44 17.38
N THR A 287 2.76 15.42 17.30
CA THR A 287 2.88 14.19 18.10
C THR A 287 3.41 13.00 17.29
N VAL A 288 2.91 12.76 16.08
CA VAL A 288 3.25 11.53 15.33
C VAL A 288 4.68 11.58 14.79
N PRO A 289 5.56 10.61 15.12
CA PRO A 289 6.99 10.68 14.81
C PRO A 289 7.28 10.29 13.35
N ARG A 290 7.14 11.24 12.42
CA ARG A 290 7.34 11.03 10.96
C ARG A 290 8.61 10.26 10.58
N HIS A 291 9.74 10.54 11.23
CA HIS A 291 11.01 9.85 11.01
C HIS A 291 10.96 8.33 11.22
N ARG A 292 10.07 7.81 12.07
CA ARG A 292 9.91 6.36 12.30
C ARG A 292 9.32 5.62 11.10
N TYR A 293 8.66 6.34 10.20
CA TYR A 293 8.10 5.81 8.95
C TYR A 293 9.03 6.02 7.74
N ALA A 294 10.16 6.68 7.94
CA ALA A 294 11.20 6.93 6.94
C ALA A 294 12.62 6.78 7.53
N PRO A 295 12.96 5.63 8.14
CA PRO A 295 14.24 5.44 8.84
C PRO A 295 15.48 5.53 7.94
N GLU A 296 15.32 5.35 6.63
CA GLU A 296 16.38 5.52 5.62
C GLU A 296 16.72 7.00 5.32
N ALA A 297 15.87 7.93 5.74
CA ALA A 297 16.11 9.36 5.58
C ALA A 297 16.71 9.95 6.86
N ASN A 298 17.63 10.91 6.70
CA ASN A 298 18.07 11.69 7.84
C ASN A 298 16.94 12.57 8.40
N LEU A 299 17.07 13.00 9.66
CA LEU A 299 15.99 13.73 10.34
C LEU A 299 15.59 15.03 9.62
N ALA A 300 16.55 15.76 9.05
CA ALA A 300 16.28 17.00 8.33
C ALA A 300 15.43 16.76 7.07
N ALA A 301 15.69 15.67 6.34
CA ALA A 301 14.89 15.28 5.19
C ALA A 301 13.51 14.73 5.59
N ALA A 302 13.45 13.96 6.68
CA ALA A 302 12.20 13.39 7.18
C ALA A 302 11.23 14.47 7.68
N TYR A 303 11.74 15.55 8.25
CA TYR A 303 10.97 16.69 8.77
C TYR A 303 11.11 17.96 7.92
N ASP A 304 11.35 17.80 6.63
CA ASP A 304 11.30 18.92 5.70
C ASP A 304 9.88 19.53 5.71
N GLY A 305 9.79 20.83 6.03
CA GLY A 305 8.51 21.56 6.09
C GLY A 305 8.05 22.12 4.74
N GLY A 306 8.83 21.94 3.68
CA GLY A 306 8.50 22.36 2.32
C GLY A 306 7.78 21.27 1.53
N ASP A 307 7.93 21.32 0.20
CA ASP A 307 7.22 20.43 -0.73
C ASP A 307 7.97 19.10 -0.99
N ARG A 308 8.71 18.61 0.00
CA ARG A 308 9.53 17.41 -0.16
C ARG A 308 8.78 16.15 0.26
N ALA A 309 8.63 15.22 -0.68
CA ALA A 309 8.33 13.82 -0.36
C ALA A 309 9.63 13.02 -0.07
N VAL A 310 9.53 12.02 0.80
CA VAL A 310 10.60 11.05 1.06
C VAL A 310 10.32 9.78 0.29
N ILE A 311 11.10 9.53 -0.76
CA ILE A 311 10.94 8.34 -1.61
C ILE A 311 11.43 7.12 -0.83
N THR A 312 10.54 6.15 -0.63
CA THR A 312 10.80 4.93 0.14
C THR A 312 11.08 3.74 -0.78
N ARG A 313 10.57 3.77 -2.02
CA ARG A 313 10.80 2.70 -2.99
C ARG A 313 10.82 3.19 -4.43
N ARG A 314 11.69 2.56 -5.21
CA ARG A 314 11.77 2.69 -6.67
C ARG A 314 11.57 1.33 -7.34
N ASP A 315 11.07 1.34 -8.56
CA ASP A 315 11.07 0.16 -9.42
C ASP A 315 12.43 -0.05 -10.12
N GLU A 316 12.51 -1.09 -10.96
CA GLU A 316 13.72 -1.45 -11.72
C GLU A 316 14.18 -0.37 -12.70
N THR A 317 13.31 0.56 -13.09
CA THR A 317 13.62 1.69 -13.98
C THR A 317 14.12 2.92 -13.22
N GLY A 318 14.10 2.88 -11.88
CA GLY A 318 14.43 4.00 -11.01
C GLY A 318 13.25 4.95 -10.75
N THR A 319 12.06 4.64 -11.26
CA THR A 319 10.85 5.45 -11.04
C THR A 319 10.37 5.28 -9.60
N ALA A 320 10.01 6.39 -8.94
CA ALA A 320 9.47 6.33 -7.58
C ALA A 320 8.07 5.72 -7.60
N ILE A 321 7.88 4.65 -6.83
CA ILE A 321 6.60 3.92 -6.73
C ILE A 321 6.00 3.96 -5.32
N SER A 322 6.77 4.41 -4.32
CA SER A 322 6.28 4.65 -2.96
C SER A 322 7.06 5.81 -2.32
N SER A 323 6.35 6.60 -1.51
CA SER A 323 6.93 7.71 -0.77
C SER A 323 6.09 8.07 0.46
N VAL A 324 6.73 8.67 1.46
CA VAL A 324 6.03 9.48 2.46
C VAL A 324 5.83 10.89 1.88
N SER A 325 4.58 11.25 1.57
CA SER A 325 4.21 12.53 0.94
C SER A 325 4.59 13.74 1.79
N ALA A 326 4.72 14.92 1.18
CA ALA A 326 5.02 16.17 1.88
C ALA A 326 4.03 16.43 3.03
N ALA A 327 4.52 16.94 4.16
CA ALA A 327 3.72 17.07 5.38
C ALA A 327 2.53 18.03 5.21
N TRP A 328 2.71 19.11 4.45
CA TRP A 328 1.65 20.08 4.18
C TRP A 328 0.47 19.45 3.43
N LEU A 329 0.75 18.59 2.45
CA LEU A 329 -0.27 17.94 1.62
C LEU A 329 -1.04 16.88 2.40
N GLN A 330 -0.38 16.14 3.28
CA GLN A 330 -1.05 15.20 4.19
C GLN A 330 -1.96 15.95 5.17
N ALA A 331 -1.49 17.07 5.73
CA ALA A 331 -2.31 17.91 6.60
C ALA A 331 -3.54 18.46 5.87
N ASP A 332 -3.36 19.00 4.66
CA ASP A 332 -4.42 19.54 3.82
C ASP A 332 -5.48 18.48 3.50
N MET A 333 -5.05 17.30 3.04
CA MET A 333 -5.97 16.22 2.73
C MET A 333 -6.73 15.73 3.96
N ILE A 334 -6.07 15.60 5.12
CA ILE A 334 -6.72 15.17 6.37
C ILE A 334 -7.71 16.23 6.87
N GLU A 335 -7.35 17.51 6.79
CA GLU A 335 -8.25 18.61 7.16
C GLU A 335 -9.54 18.52 6.35
N HIS A 336 -9.44 18.34 5.03
CA HIS A 336 -10.59 18.31 4.13
C HIS A 336 -11.47 17.06 4.24
N LEU A 337 -11.00 15.99 4.89
CA LEU A 337 -11.85 14.85 5.29
C LEU A 337 -12.88 15.24 6.36
N HIS A 338 -12.68 16.34 7.11
CA HIS A 338 -13.58 16.80 8.19
C HIS A 338 -13.88 15.71 9.24
N LEU A 339 -12.83 14.96 9.62
CA LEU A 339 -12.93 13.81 10.50
C LEU A 339 -13.53 14.16 11.87
N GLN A 340 -14.45 13.32 12.32
CA GLN A 340 -15.01 13.39 13.67
C GLN A 340 -14.29 12.40 14.60
N PRO A 341 -14.27 12.66 15.92
CA PRO A 341 -13.79 11.68 16.89
C PRO A 341 -14.56 10.35 16.76
N GLY A 342 -13.83 9.24 16.74
CA GLY A 342 -14.39 7.88 16.56
C GLY A 342 -14.59 7.45 15.11
N ALA A 343 -14.26 8.28 14.13
CA ALA A 343 -14.43 7.93 12.72
C ALA A 343 -13.58 6.71 12.30
N ILE A 344 -14.15 5.90 11.41
CA ILE A 344 -13.48 4.76 10.76
C ILE A 344 -13.16 5.16 9.32
N VAL A 345 -11.86 5.22 9.00
CA VAL A 345 -11.36 5.79 7.75
C VAL A 345 -10.72 4.70 6.88
N PHE A 346 -11.00 4.76 5.58
CA PHE A 346 -10.29 3.98 4.57
C PHE A 346 -9.14 4.78 3.96
N GLU A 347 -7.96 4.18 3.86
CA GLU A 347 -6.81 4.71 3.12
C GLU A 347 -6.41 3.73 2.00
N ALA A 348 -6.17 4.26 0.81
CA ALA A 348 -5.54 3.52 -0.30
C ALA A 348 -4.15 4.09 -0.59
N GLY A 349 -3.13 3.24 -0.49
CA GLY A 349 -1.71 3.61 -0.49
C GLY A 349 -1.15 3.65 0.93
N SER A 350 -0.29 2.69 1.27
CA SER A 350 0.10 2.44 2.67
C SER A 350 1.50 2.97 2.95
N GLY A 351 1.62 4.18 3.51
CA GLY A 351 2.90 4.69 4.05
C GLY A 351 3.05 4.53 5.56
N GLY A 352 1.98 4.15 6.25
CA GLY A 352 1.89 4.11 7.72
C GLY A 352 1.76 5.48 8.39
N TYR A 353 2.56 6.48 7.97
CA TYR A 353 2.55 7.80 8.60
C TYR A 353 1.21 8.54 8.45
N ASN A 354 0.63 8.56 7.24
CA ASN A 354 -0.64 9.24 6.99
C ASN A 354 -1.79 8.57 7.76
N ALA A 355 -1.88 7.24 7.70
CA ALA A 355 -2.82 6.48 8.51
C ALA A 355 -2.68 6.75 10.02
N GLU A 356 -1.45 6.91 10.53
CA GLU A 356 -1.24 7.23 11.94
C GLU A 356 -1.65 8.67 12.28
N LEU A 357 -1.42 9.64 11.39
CA LEU A 357 -1.97 11.00 11.54
C LEU A 357 -3.51 10.96 11.62
N ILE A 358 -4.16 10.21 10.73
CA ILE A 358 -5.61 10.03 10.73
C ILE A 358 -6.08 9.34 12.02
N ALA A 359 -5.39 8.29 12.47
CA ALA A 359 -5.68 7.59 13.71
C ALA A 359 -5.49 8.47 14.96
N HIS A 360 -4.63 9.48 14.88
CA HIS A 360 -4.48 10.49 15.93
C HIS A 360 -5.63 11.50 15.90
N VAL A 361 -5.97 12.04 14.73
CA VAL A 361 -7.07 13.01 14.54
C VAL A 361 -8.43 12.43 14.94
N THR A 362 -8.69 11.17 14.63
CA THR A 362 -9.94 10.47 14.98
C THR A 362 -10.02 10.07 16.46
N GLY A 363 -8.93 10.20 17.22
CA GLY A 363 -8.90 9.92 18.65
C GLY A 363 -8.93 8.42 19.00
N PRO A 364 -9.10 8.08 20.30
CA PRO A 364 -8.89 6.72 20.82
C PRO A 364 -9.85 5.66 20.25
N ASP A 365 -11.07 6.07 19.91
CA ASP A 365 -12.11 5.18 19.36
C ASP A 365 -12.06 5.11 17.82
N GLY A 366 -11.25 5.96 17.18
CA GLY A 366 -11.05 5.95 15.74
C GLY A 366 -10.28 4.73 15.25
N ARG A 367 -10.46 4.39 13.97
CA ARG A 367 -9.78 3.27 13.32
C ARG A 367 -9.45 3.62 11.88
N VAL A 368 -8.33 3.09 11.38
CA VAL A 368 -7.94 3.26 9.98
C VAL A 368 -7.66 1.90 9.35
N VAL A 369 -8.26 1.66 8.18
CA VAL A 369 -7.92 0.51 7.32
C VAL A 369 -7.14 1.05 6.13
N THR A 370 -5.86 0.71 6.05
CA THR A 370 -4.98 1.10 4.92
C THR A 370 -4.68 -0.09 4.04
N VAL A 371 -4.81 0.09 2.72
CA VAL A 371 -4.65 -0.98 1.72
C VAL A 371 -3.58 -0.58 0.73
N ASP A 372 -2.68 -1.52 0.42
CA ASP A 372 -1.67 -1.35 -0.63
C ASP A 372 -1.47 -2.66 -1.39
N ILE A 373 -1.19 -2.56 -2.69
CA ILE A 373 -1.00 -3.70 -3.58
C ILE A 373 0.39 -4.34 -3.38
N ASP A 374 1.34 -3.59 -2.83
CA ASP A 374 2.73 -3.99 -2.76
C ASP A 374 3.06 -4.69 -1.43
N PRO A 375 3.40 -6.00 -1.44
CA PRO A 375 3.66 -6.76 -0.22
C PRO A 375 4.81 -6.21 0.63
N TRP A 376 5.82 -5.56 0.02
CA TRP A 376 6.92 -4.96 0.78
C TRP A 376 6.46 -3.67 1.47
N VAL A 377 5.62 -2.86 0.82
CA VAL A 377 5.05 -1.64 1.41
C VAL A 377 4.17 -2.00 2.61
N VAL A 378 3.36 -3.06 2.49
CA VAL A 378 2.52 -3.56 3.58
C VAL A 378 3.35 -4.13 4.73
N ARG A 379 4.38 -4.95 4.46
CA ARG A 379 5.28 -5.45 5.52
C ARG A 379 5.96 -4.30 6.25
N ARG A 380 6.49 -3.32 5.51
CA ARG A 380 7.12 -2.13 6.06
C ARG A 380 6.17 -1.34 6.94
N THR A 381 4.94 -1.10 6.45
CA THR A 381 3.92 -0.40 7.22
C THR A 381 3.59 -1.14 8.52
N ARG A 382 3.37 -2.47 8.46
CA ARG A 382 3.11 -3.28 9.66
C ARG A 382 4.25 -3.18 10.67
N ALA A 383 5.51 -3.33 10.22
CA ALA A 383 6.67 -3.24 11.10
C ALA A 383 6.75 -1.90 11.84
N PHE A 384 6.48 -0.79 11.15
CA PHE A 384 6.52 0.55 11.73
C PHE A 384 5.31 0.88 12.59
N LEU A 385 4.12 0.42 12.23
CA LEU A 385 2.93 0.55 13.07
C LEU A 385 3.09 -0.22 14.38
N THR A 386 3.72 -1.39 14.35
CA THR A 386 4.06 -2.13 15.58
C THR A 386 5.09 -1.37 16.43
N GLU A 387 6.07 -0.71 15.82
CA GLU A 387 7.13 -0.02 16.57
C GLU A 387 6.72 1.36 17.11
N ALA A 388 5.96 2.13 16.32
CA ALA A 388 5.68 3.55 16.59
C ALA A 388 4.19 3.93 16.49
N GLY A 389 3.34 3.02 16.01
CA GLY A 389 1.93 3.29 15.79
C GLY A 389 1.08 3.15 17.06
N SER A 390 -0.15 3.61 16.98
CA SER A 390 -1.10 3.60 18.10
C SER A 390 -1.86 2.29 18.29
N GLY A 391 -1.66 1.31 17.40
CA GLY A 391 -2.46 0.08 17.35
C GLY A 391 -3.87 0.26 16.76
N ARG A 392 -4.18 1.45 16.20
CA ARG A 392 -5.50 1.76 15.62
C ARG A 392 -5.55 1.64 14.09
N VAL A 393 -4.42 1.34 13.46
CA VAL A 393 -4.28 1.19 12.00
C VAL A 393 -4.15 -0.29 11.65
N THR A 394 -4.96 -0.75 10.69
CA THR A 394 -4.87 -2.10 10.11
C THR A 394 -4.38 -1.98 8.67
N ALA A 395 -3.17 -2.49 8.39
CA ALA A 395 -2.58 -2.53 7.05
C ALA A 395 -2.85 -3.87 6.35
N VAL A 396 -3.33 -3.81 5.11
CA VAL A 396 -3.75 -4.97 4.32
C VAL A 396 -3.12 -4.97 2.94
N GLU A 397 -2.66 -6.14 2.50
CA GLU A 397 -2.21 -6.37 1.14
C GLU A 397 -3.40 -6.74 0.26
N ALA A 398 -3.78 -5.83 -0.65
CA ALA A 398 -4.82 -6.02 -1.65
C ALA A 398 -4.74 -4.90 -2.71
N ASP A 399 -5.36 -5.12 -3.87
CA ASP A 399 -5.57 -4.04 -4.83
C ASP A 399 -6.67 -3.08 -4.33
N ALA A 400 -6.26 -1.87 -3.96
CA ALA A 400 -7.15 -0.86 -3.39
C ALA A 400 -8.19 -0.35 -4.40
N ALA A 401 -8.08 -0.65 -5.70
CA ALA A 401 -9.13 -0.42 -6.69
C ALA A 401 -10.45 -1.11 -6.29
N HIS A 402 -10.40 -2.19 -5.50
CA HIS A 402 -11.57 -2.90 -4.98
C HIS A 402 -12.06 -2.37 -3.61
N GLY A 403 -11.47 -1.29 -3.11
CA GLY A 403 -11.69 -0.81 -1.74
C GLY A 403 -11.09 -1.75 -0.69
N ALA A 404 -11.58 -1.65 0.54
CA ALA A 404 -11.18 -2.55 1.62
C ALA A 404 -11.84 -3.93 1.48
N PRO A 405 -11.21 -5.00 2.00
CA PRO A 405 -11.86 -6.31 2.11
C PRO A 405 -13.19 -6.22 2.86
N ALA A 406 -14.22 -6.93 2.37
CA ALA A 406 -15.59 -6.81 2.86
C ALA A 406 -15.77 -7.00 4.39
N HIS A 407 -14.95 -7.85 5.03
CA HIS A 407 -15.00 -8.09 6.47
C HIS A 407 -14.44 -6.94 7.32
N LEU A 408 -13.74 -5.98 6.70
CA LEU A 408 -13.20 -4.77 7.34
C LEU A 408 -14.05 -3.54 7.06
N VAL A 409 -15.01 -3.61 6.13
CA VAL A 409 -15.90 -2.50 5.82
C VAL A 409 -16.95 -2.36 6.93
N PRO A 410 -17.06 -1.19 7.59
CA PRO A 410 -18.06 -0.97 8.62
C PRO A 410 -19.49 -1.07 8.08
N ARG A 411 -20.44 -1.39 8.96
CA ARG A 411 -21.85 -1.33 8.61
C ARG A 411 -22.24 0.12 8.31
N GLY A 412 -22.61 0.39 7.06
CA GLY A 412 -22.95 1.74 6.60
C GLY A 412 -21.84 2.45 5.84
N GLY A 413 -20.66 1.83 5.71
CA GLY A 413 -19.50 2.39 5.02
C GLY A 413 -18.52 3.08 5.97
N PHE A 414 -17.37 3.46 5.44
CA PHE A 414 -16.36 4.28 6.11
C PHE A 414 -16.84 5.73 6.25
N ASP A 415 -16.54 6.38 7.36
CA ASP A 415 -16.93 7.79 7.57
C ASP A 415 -16.20 8.72 6.60
N ALA A 416 -14.99 8.36 6.21
CA ALA A 416 -14.21 9.04 5.20
C ALA A 416 -13.24 8.08 4.49
N SER A 417 -12.79 8.47 3.30
CA SER A 417 -11.82 7.74 2.49
C SER A 417 -10.76 8.68 1.95
N VAL A 418 -9.49 8.25 1.94
CA VAL A 418 -8.39 9.00 1.34
C VAL A 418 -7.57 8.09 0.43
N ILE A 419 -7.22 8.59 -0.75
CA ILE A 419 -6.36 7.88 -1.70
C ILE A 419 -5.06 8.66 -1.80
N THR A 420 -3.91 8.01 -1.63
CA THR A 420 -2.59 8.68 -1.56
C THR A 420 -1.69 8.31 -2.73
N TYR A 421 -2.28 8.12 -3.90
CA TYR A 421 -1.61 7.98 -5.20
C TYR A 421 -2.43 8.68 -6.29
N ASN A 422 -1.81 8.98 -7.43
CA ASN A 422 -2.47 9.62 -8.56
C ASN A 422 -3.42 8.65 -9.25
N CYS A 423 -4.70 9.01 -9.34
CA CYS A 423 -5.74 8.22 -9.97
C CYS A 423 -6.17 8.84 -11.28
N TRP A 424 -6.21 8.03 -12.35
CA TRP A 424 -6.87 8.47 -13.58
C TRP A 424 -8.38 8.50 -13.43
N ASP A 425 -8.99 7.58 -12.67
CA ASP A 425 -10.45 7.44 -12.51
C ASP A 425 -10.84 7.15 -11.05
N ILE A 426 -12.12 7.27 -10.73
CA ILE A 426 -12.67 7.01 -9.39
C ILE A 426 -13.30 5.62 -9.37
N SER A 427 -12.80 4.73 -8.50
CA SER A 427 -13.35 3.38 -8.35
C SER A 427 -14.80 3.42 -7.86
N PRO A 428 -15.70 2.58 -8.40
CA PRO A 428 -17.02 2.35 -7.83
C PRO A 428 -16.95 1.90 -6.36
N ALA A 429 -15.96 1.08 -6.00
CA ALA A 429 -15.81 0.54 -4.65
C ALA A 429 -15.59 1.65 -3.60
N TRP A 430 -14.82 2.69 -3.93
CA TRP A 430 -14.59 3.81 -3.01
C TRP A 430 -15.87 4.59 -2.72
N ARG A 431 -16.73 4.76 -3.73
CA ARG A 431 -18.06 5.37 -3.55
C ARG A 431 -18.99 4.46 -2.75
N GLU A 432 -19.05 3.18 -3.10
CA GLU A 432 -19.95 2.20 -2.49
C GLU A 432 -19.63 1.94 -1.02
N GLN A 433 -18.33 1.93 -0.66
CA GLN A 433 -17.86 1.72 0.70
C GLN A 433 -17.80 2.99 1.56
N LEU A 434 -18.04 4.18 1.00
CA LEU A 434 -18.06 5.44 1.75
C LEU A 434 -19.46 5.68 2.34
N ALA A 435 -19.57 6.14 3.58
CA ALA A 435 -20.86 6.46 4.20
C ALA A 435 -21.56 7.62 3.48
N GLU A 436 -22.89 7.68 3.57
CA GLU A 436 -23.68 8.82 3.06
C GLU A 436 -23.26 10.11 3.79
N GLY A 437 -22.98 11.18 3.05
CA GLY A 437 -22.40 12.42 3.59
C GLY A 437 -20.92 12.32 3.97
N GLY A 438 -20.31 11.14 3.87
CA GLY A 438 -18.88 10.93 4.05
C GLY A 438 -18.06 11.58 2.95
N ARG A 439 -16.78 11.80 3.24
CA ARG A 439 -15.86 12.49 2.32
C ARG A 439 -14.81 11.55 1.73
N LEU A 440 -14.53 11.74 0.44
CA LEU A 440 -13.45 11.09 -0.29
C LEU A 440 -12.46 12.14 -0.76
N VAL A 441 -11.20 12.04 -0.36
CA VAL A 441 -10.12 12.90 -0.86
C VAL A 441 -9.20 12.06 -1.72
N LEU A 442 -9.02 12.42 -2.99
CA LEU A 442 -8.08 11.73 -3.88
C LEU A 442 -7.36 12.66 -4.87
N PRO A 443 -6.09 12.39 -5.21
CA PRO A 443 -5.42 12.98 -6.36
C PRO A 443 -6.04 12.43 -7.66
N LEU A 444 -6.78 13.28 -8.37
CA LEU A 444 -7.47 12.95 -9.61
C LEU A 444 -6.79 13.63 -10.80
N GLU A 445 -6.47 12.85 -11.82
CA GLU A 445 -5.89 13.32 -13.08
C GLU A 445 -6.99 13.71 -14.08
N VAL A 446 -6.92 14.95 -14.57
CA VAL A 446 -7.82 15.50 -15.60
C VAL A 446 -6.97 16.21 -16.65
N GLY A 447 -6.98 15.70 -17.88
CA GLY A 447 -6.13 16.16 -18.98
C GLY A 447 -4.63 16.07 -18.65
N GLY A 448 -4.23 15.10 -17.83
CA GLY A 448 -2.85 14.94 -17.39
C GLY A 448 -2.41 15.92 -16.30
N TYR A 449 -3.34 16.69 -15.72
CA TYR A 449 -3.09 17.54 -14.57
C TYR A 449 -3.74 16.96 -13.32
N THR A 450 -2.97 16.82 -12.26
CA THR A 450 -3.46 16.25 -10.99
C THR A 450 -3.94 17.32 -10.03
N ARG A 451 -5.12 17.10 -9.42
CA ARG A 451 -5.59 17.84 -8.25
C ARG A 451 -6.01 16.87 -7.17
N ALA A 452 -5.65 17.12 -5.92
CA ALA A 452 -6.32 16.47 -4.80
C ALA A 452 -7.71 17.08 -4.70
N VAL A 453 -8.75 16.29 -4.98
CA VAL A 453 -10.14 16.73 -4.98
C VAL A 453 -10.83 16.10 -3.78
N THR A 454 -11.50 16.95 -3.00
CA THR A 454 -12.38 16.50 -1.92
C THR A 454 -13.79 16.35 -2.46
N PHE A 455 -14.36 15.16 -2.33
CA PHE A 455 -15.74 14.85 -2.68
C PHE A 455 -16.57 14.57 -1.43
N GLU A 456 -17.84 14.91 -1.48
CA GLU A 456 -18.86 14.50 -0.51
C GLU A 456 -19.89 13.59 -1.21
N ARG A 457 -20.23 12.45 -0.60
CA ARG A 457 -21.17 11.48 -1.18
C ARG A 457 -22.61 11.87 -0.91
N HIS A 458 -23.38 12.10 -1.97
CA HIS A 458 -24.86 12.21 -1.94
C HIS A 458 -25.48 11.12 -2.81
N GLY A 459 -25.91 10.02 -2.19
CA GLY A 459 -26.39 8.84 -2.90
C GLY A 459 -25.32 8.23 -3.81
N GLU A 460 -25.58 8.21 -5.13
CA GLU A 460 -24.64 7.71 -6.14
C GLU A 460 -23.72 8.79 -6.73
N VAL A 461 -23.90 10.05 -6.33
CA VAL A 461 -23.16 11.19 -6.89
C VAL A 461 -22.14 11.68 -5.88
N LEU A 462 -20.91 11.91 -6.37
CA LEU A 462 -19.87 12.58 -5.59
C LEU A 462 -19.82 14.05 -5.98
N HIS A 463 -19.92 14.94 -5.00
CA HIS A 463 -19.89 16.39 -5.19
C HIS A 463 -18.55 16.95 -4.74
N ALA A 464 -17.81 17.60 -5.64
CA ALA A 464 -16.55 18.24 -5.28
C ALA A 464 -16.78 19.42 -4.32
N ARG A 465 -15.87 19.57 -3.36
CA ARG A 465 -15.88 20.58 -2.30
C ARG A 465 -14.63 21.43 -2.26
N HIS A 466 -13.49 20.87 -2.68
CA HIS A 466 -12.19 21.54 -2.63
C HIS A 466 -11.21 20.94 -3.65
N PHE A 467 -10.28 21.75 -4.14
CA PHE A 467 -9.21 21.36 -5.06
C PHE A 467 -7.86 21.87 -4.55
N THR A 468 -6.90 20.97 -4.43
CA THR A 468 -5.52 21.30 -4.06
C THR A 468 -4.58 20.87 -5.19
N TYR A 469 -3.63 21.74 -5.57
CA TYR A 469 -2.57 21.37 -6.50
C TYR A 469 -1.63 20.35 -5.84
N CYS A 470 -1.35 19.23 -6.50
CA CYS A 470 -0.47 18.21 -5.92
C CYS A 470 0.20 17.32 -6.99
N GLY A 471 1.22 16.59 -6.57
CA GLY A 471 1.82 15.49 -7.34
C GLY A 471 1.92 14.23 -6.46
N PHE A 472 1.69 13.06 -7.08
CA PHE A 472 1.75 11.77 -6.41
C PHE A 472 2.37 10.72 -7.33
N VAL A 473 2.85 9.61 -6.75
CA VAL A 473 3.19 8.39 -7.49
C VAL A 473 1.94 7.86 -8.20
N ARG A 474 2.11 7.20 -9.35
CA ARG A 474 1.00 6.68 -10.15
C ARG A 474 0.36 5.45 -9.53
N ASP A 475 -0.92 5.26 -9.81
CA ASP A 475 -1.65 4.04 -9.54
C ASP A 475 -1.01 2.81 -10.21
N GLN A 476 -1.27 1.64 -9.62
CA GLN A 476 -0.83 0.34 -10.09
C GLN A 476 -2.02 -0.63 -10.06
N GLY A 477 -1.83 -1.85 -10.56
CA GLY A 477 -2.90 -2.87 -10.53
C GLY A 477 -4.01 -2.59 -11.53
N GLN A 478 -5.25 -2.90 -11.15
CA GLN A 478 -6.39 -2.85 -12.09
C GLN A 478 -6.72 -1.45 -12.59
N GLN A 479 -6.41 -0.41 -11.81
CA GLN A 479 -6.64 0.98 -12.20
C GLN A 479 -5.51 1.61 -13.00
N ALA A 480 -4.37 0.93 -13.13
CA ALA A 480 -3.22 1.45 -13.86
C ALA A 480 -3.62 1.88 -15.28
N HIS A 481 -3.46 3.16 -15.57
CA HIS A 481 -3.83 3.73 -16.86
C HIS A 481 -2.58 4.04 -17.70
N ALA A 482 -2.48 3.36 -18.85
CA ALA A 482 -1.48 3.68 -19.86
C ALA A 482 -1.99 4.83 -20.73
N VAL A 483 -1.34 5.99 -20.61
CA VAL A 483 -1.67 7.18 -21.41
C VAL A 483 -1.24 6.92 -22.87
N PRO A 484 -2.16 7.05 -23.85
CA PRO A 484 -1.80 7.08 -25.27
C PRO A 484 -0.78 8.19 -25.56
N VAL A 485 0.36 7.80 -26.11
CA VAL A 485 1.44 8.72 -26.51
C VAL A 485 1.70 8.62 -28.00
N VAL A 486 1.88 9.77 -28.65
CA VAL A 486 2.27 9.87 -30.06
C VAL A 486 3.62 10.57 -30.13
N PRO A 487 4.71 9.86 -30.47
CA PRO A 487 6.00 10.49 -30.73
C PRO A 487 5.94 11.24 -32.05
N LEU A 488 6.59 12.40 -32.11
CA LEU A 488 6.73 13.22 -33.31
C LEU A 488 8.20 13.64 -33.46
N LEU A 489 8.61 13.90 -34.70
CA LEU A 489 9.96 14.39 -35.04
C LEU A 489 11.05 13.49 -34.43
N ASP A 490 10.98 12.20 -34.74
CA ASP A 490 11.92 11.17 -34.25
C ASP A 490 12.05 11.12 -32.71
N GLY A 491 10.97 11.47 -31.99
CA GLY A 491 10.93 11.48 -30.53
C GLY A 491 11.37 12.80 -29.89
N GLY A 492 11.64 13.83 -30.69
CA GLY A 492 11.90 15.18 -30.16
C GLY A 492 10.71 15.79 -29.43
N LEU A 493 9.50 15.41 -29.83
CA LEU A 493 8.24 15.82 -29.22
C LEU A 493 7.36 14.60 -28.91
N THR A 494 6.45 14.73 -27.95
CA THR A 494 5.44 13.71 -27.65
C THR A 494 4.10 14.36 -27.36
N LEU A 495 3.05 13.94 -28.06
CA LEU A 495 1.67 14.25 -27.69
C LEU A 495 1.16 13.19 -26.71
N ARG A 496 0.52 13.65 -25.64
CA ARG A 496 -0.11 12.81 -24.61
C ARG A 496 -1.61 13.08 -24.58
N PHE A 497 -2.39 12.03 -24.77
CA PHE A 497 -3.85 12.09 -24.70
C PHE A 497 -4.29 11.41 -23.40
N ASP A 498 -4.14 12.13 -22.28
CA ASP A 498 -4.46 11.58 -20.95
C ASP A 498 -5.97 11.27 -20.80
N ASP A 499 -6.84 11.89 -21.59
CA ASP A 499 -8.28 11.59 -21.64
C ASP A 499 -8.78 11.49 -23.10
N GLY A 500 -9.82 10.69 -23.32
CA GLY A 500 -10.40 10.47 -24.65
C GLY A 500 -9.62 9.49 -25.53
N THR A 501 -9.90 9.50 -26.83
CA THR A 501 -9.19 8.67 -27.83
C THR A 501 -8.17 9.52 -28.57
N ALA A 502 -6.95 9.00 -28.73
CA ALA A 502 -5.96 9.63 -29.61
C ALA A 502 -6.54 9.76 -31.03
N PRO A 503 -6.64 10.97 -31.59
CA PRO A 503 -7.07 11.18 -32.97
C PRO A 503 -6.00 10.69 -33.94
N ASP A 504 -6.37 10.59 -35.22
CA ASP A 504 -5.39 10.36 -36.29
C ASP A 504 -4.41 11.53 -36.34
N THR A 505 -3.11 11.22 -36.33
CA THR A 505 -2.02 12.20 -36.34
C THR A 505 -1.23 12.17 -37.66
N GLU A 506 -1.76 11.52 -38.70
CA GLU A 506 -1.18 11.56 -40.03
C GLU A 506 -1.01 13.02 -40.50
N GLY A 507 0.14 13.33 -41.12
CA GLY A 507 0.44 14.67 -41.63
C GLY A 507 0.90 15.70 -40.60
N LEU A 508 0.78 15.43 -39.29
CA LEU A 508 1.11 16.40 -38.23
C LEU A 508 2.59 16.82 -38.22
N GLU A 509 3.50 15.89 -38.51
CA GLU A 509 4.93 16.25 -38.67
C GLU A 509 5.19 17.09 -39.92
N GLY A 510 4.39 16.92 -40.98
CA GLY A 510 4.46 17.77 -42.16
C GLY A 510 4.04 19.20 -41.83
N ALA A 511 2.99 19.33 -41.02
CA ALA A 511 2.50 20.61 -40.53
C ALA A 511 3.51 21.34 -39.63
N LEU A 512 4.16 20.62 -38.70
CA LEU A 512 5.19 21.18 -37.82
C LEU A 512 6.37 21.80 -38.59
N ARG A 513 6.79 21.17 -39.69
CA ARG A 513 7.84 21.69 -40.59
C ARG A 513 7.36 22.89 -41.44
N GLY A 514 6.08 23.21 -41.38
CA GLY A 514 5.44 24.30 -42.12
C GLY A 514 5.61 25.67 -41.47
N ARG A 515 4.83 26.64 -41.93
CA ARG A 515 4.86 28.00 -41.38
C ARG A 515 4.13 28.03 -40.02
N ARG A 516 4.84 28.49 -38.98
CA ARG A 516 4.25 28.80 -37.67
C ARG A 516 3.29 29.99 -37.76
N HIS A 517 2.10 29.82 -37.18
CA HIS A 517 1.16 30.88 -36.89
C HIS A 517 1.21 31.21 -35.40
N GLU A 518 1.12 32.50 -35.06
CA GLU A 518 1.24 32.99 -33.68
C GLU A 518 0.06 33.90 -33.35
N VAL A 519 -0.57 33.65 -32.20
CA VAL A 519 -1.65 34.49 -31.66
C VAL A 519 -1.31 34.88 -30.23
N ALA A 520 -1.06 36.17 -30.01
CA ALA A 520 -0.92 36.75 -28.69
C ALA A 520 -2.28 36.81 -27.99
N THR A 521 -2.39 36.30 -26.76
CA THR A 521 -3.68 36.24 -26.07
C THR A 521 -4.10 37.59 -25.50
N GLY A 522 -3.15 38.50 -25.24
CA GLY A 522 -3.31 39.72 -24.47
C GLY A 522 -3.36 39.49 -22.96
N VAL A 523 -3.21 38.25 -22.49
CA VAL A 523 -3.28 37.88 -21.09
C VAL A 523 -1.87 37.78 -20.52
N THR A 524 -1.55 38.69 -19.59
CA THR A 524 -0.24 38.74 -18.93
C THR A 524 -0.28 38.21 -17.49
N MET A 525 0.89 37.79 -17.01
CA MET A 525 1.12 37.29 -15.66
C MET A 525 2.45 37.83 -15.13
N GLY A 526 2.45 38.22 -13.85
CA GLY A 526 3.68 38.55 -13.13
C GLY A 526 4.35 37.30 -12.56
N ALA A 527 5.54 37.47 -11.96
CA ALA A 527 6.20 36.37 -11.27
C ALA A 527 5.32 35.81 -10.14
N ASN A 528 5.37 34.50 -9.94
CA ASN A 528 4.60 33.76 -8.94
C ASN A 528 3.07 33.76 -9.15
N SER A 529 2.55 34.14 -10.32
CA SER A 529 1.10 34.03 -10.60
C SER A 529 0.67 32.56 -10.67
N TYR A 530 -0.46 32.20 -10.05
CA TYR A 530 -1.06 30.88 -10.16
C TYR A 530 -1.91 30.77 -11.43
N PHE A 531 -1.62 29.77 -12.26
CA PHE A 531 -2.37 29.49 -13.49
C PHE A 531 -2.82 28.02 -13.58
N GLY A 532 -2.79 27.29 -12.47
CA GLY A 532 -3.21 25.90 -12.46
C GLY A 532 -4.68 25.71 -12.87
N SER A 533 -5.55 26.70 -12.65
CA SER A 533 -6.95 26.65 -13.11
C SER A 533 -7.07 26.76 -14.64
N LEU A 534 -6.11 27.40 -15.33
CA LEU A 534 -6.09 27.46 -16.80
C LEU A 534 -5.90 26.07 -17.40
N HIS A 535 -5.01 25.27 -16.82
CA HIS A 535 -4.76 23.90 -17.27
C HIS A 535 -6.01 23.03 -17.20
N LEU A 536 -6.72 23.07 -16.07
CA LEU A 536 -7.96 22.31 -15.88
C LEU A 536 -9.10 22.84 -16.77
N TYR A 537 -9.20 24.16 -16.91
CA TYR A 537 -10.17 24.80 -17.80
C TYR A 537 -9.94 24.40 -19.26
N ALA A 538 -8.70 24.46 -19.72
CA ALA A 538 -8.30 24.03 -21.06
C ALA A 538 -8.61 22.55 -21.28
N ALA A 539 -8.19 21.68 -20.35
CA ALA A 539 -8.40 20.23 -20.41
C ALA A 539 -9.87 19.81 -20.52
N THR A 540 -10.79 20.61 -19.95
CA THR A 540 -12.22 20.27 -19.88
C THR A 540 -13.08 21.02 -20.89
N THR A 541 -12.56 22.06 -21.53
CA THR A 541 -13.34 22.90 -22.47
C THR A 541 -12.81 22.91 -23.90
N LEU A 542 -11.57 22.46 -24.12
CA LEU A 542 -10.99 22.36 -25.46
C LEU A 542 -11.32 20.99 -26.08
N PRO A 543 -11.92 20.98 -27.29
CA PRO A 543 -11.98 19.79 -28.13
C PRO A 543 -10.58 19.25 -28.43
N ALA A 544 -10.47 17.92 -28.49
CA ALA A 544 -9.24 17.19 -28.84
C ALA A 544 -8.02 17.69 -28.05
N PHE A 545 -8.23 17.96 -26.75
CA PHE A 545 -7.19 18.40 -25.84
C PHE A 545 -6.11 17.33 -25.70
N CYS A 546 -4.85 17.76 -25.67
CA CYS A 546 -3.70 16.94 -25.37
C CYS A 546 -2.59 17.76 -24.72
N ARG A 547 -1.57 17.09 -24.19
CA ARG A 547 -0.34 17.76 -23.74
C ARG A 547 0.80 17.51 -24.71
N LEU A 548 1.50 18.57 -25.10
CA LEU A 548 2.70 18.49 -25.92
C LEU A 548 3.94 18.57 -25.04
N HIS A 549 4.69 17.48 -24.98
CA HIS A 549 5.96 17.37 -24.28
C HIS A 549 7.13 17.62 -25.24
N ALA A 550 8.13 18.39 -24.81
CA ALA A 550 9.37 18.59 -25.57
C ALA A 550 10.57 17.92 -24.87
N HIS A 551 11.25 17.02 -25.57
CA HIS A 551 12.47 16.33 -25.10
C HIS A 551 13.76 17.03 -25.55
N GLN A 552 13.64 18.04 -26.42
CA GLN A 552 14.75 18.79 -27.02
C GLN A 552 14.93 20.16 -26.37
N ASP A 553 16.14 20.72 -26.47
CA ASP A 553 16.43 22.05 -25.95
C ASP A 553 15.70 23.15 -26.74
N PRO A 554 15.23 24.23 -26.08
CA PRO A 554 14.39 25.25 -26.72
C PRO A 554 15.08 26.00 -27.87
N GLU A 555 16.42 26.10 -27.82
CA GLU A 555 17.24 26.73 -28.85
C GLU A 555 17.45 25.81 -30.07
N GLU A 556 17.22 24.51 -29.94
CA GLU A 556 17.36 23.50 -31.00
C GLU A 556 16.00 23.01 -31.56
N GLY A 557 14.89 23.29 -30.86
CA GLY A 557 13.54 22.80 -31.19
C GLY A 557 12.64 23.77 -31.97
N GLU A 558 11.72 23.23 -32.76
CA GLU A 558 10.76 23.99 -33.58
C GLU A 558 9.66 24.70 -32.75
N THR A 559 9.56 24.41 -31.43
CA THR A 559 8.38 24.75 -30.61
C THR A 559 8.54 25.90 -29.62
N GLY A 560 9.76 26.16 -29.12
CA GLY A 560 10.02 27.12 -28.03
C GLY A 560 9.55 26.66 -26.65
N ILE A 561 9.17 25.38 -26.48
CA ILE A 561 8.86 24.78 -25.18
C ILE A 561 10.17 24.43 -24.47
N GLY A 562 10.25 24.72 -23.17
CA GLY A 562 11.35 24.30 -22.30
C GLY A 562 11.60 22.79 -22.37
N LYS A 563 12.85 22.35 -22.42
CA LYS A 563 13.18 20.93 -22.30
C LYS A 563 12.53 20.31 -21.06
N ASP A 564 11.98 19.12 -21.22
CA ASP A 564 11.27 18.33 -20.21
C ASP A 564 10.03 19.05 -19.63
N ARG A 565 9.41 19.95 -20.41
CA ARG A 565 8.14 20.61 -20.06
C ARG A 565 7.01 20.23 -20.99
N ASP A 566 5.81 20.27 -20.43
CA ASP A 566 4.54 20.09 -21.14
C ASP A 566 3.83 21.41 -21.41
N ALA A 567 3.14 21.49 -22.54
CA ALA A 567 2.24 22.58 -22.90
C ALA A 567 0.81 22.07 -23.15
N PRO A 568 -0.25 22.78 -22.69
CA PRO A 568 -1.61 22.56 -23.14
C PRO A 568 -1.70 22.70 -24.67
N ALA A 569 -2.33 21.73 -25.33
CA ALA A 569 -2.43 21.70 -26.79
C ALA A 569 -3.79 21.17 -27.27
N THR A 570 -4.09 21.42 -28.54
CA THR A 570 -5.24 20.87 -29.26
C THR A 570 -4.82 20.50 -30.67
N VAL A 571 -5.36 19.39 -31.18
CA VAL A 571 -5.07 18.90 -32.52
C VAL A 571 -6.31 18.93 -33.41
N GLY A 572 -6.09 19.21 -34.69
CA GLY A 572 -7.06 19.11 -35.77
C GLY A 572 -6.54 18.17 -36.86
N ASP A 573 -7.15 18.21 -38.03
CA ASP A 573 -6.69 17.38 -39.16
C ASP A 573 -5.33 17.89 -39.66
N ALA A 574 -4.29 17.05 -39.52
CA ALA A 574 -2.89 17.41 -39.77
C ALA A 574 -2.49 18.79 -39.23
N SER A 575 -3.04 19.21 -38.08
CA SER A 575 -2.86 20.57 -37.54
C SER A 575 -2.72 20.52 -36.01
N LEU A 576 -1.96 21.44 -35.45
CA LEU A 576 -1.64 21.49 -34.01
C LEU A 576 -1.60 22.93 -33.53
N ALA A 577 -2.17 23.21 -32.37
CA ALA A 577 -1.95 24.45 -31.63
C ALA A 577 -1.58 24.15 -30.17
N TYR A 578 -0.63 24.89 -29.62
CA TYR A 578 -0.22 24.74 -28.22
C TYR A 578 0.12 26.08 -27.57
N LEU A 579 0.00 26.11 -26.26
CA LEU A 579 0.14 27.30 -25.44
C LEU A 579 1.55 27.42 -24.86
N ILE A 580 2.19 28.57 -25.05
CA ILE A 580 3.46 28.94 -24.42
C ILE A 580 3.35 30.28 -23.71
N HIS A 581 4.29 30.57 -22.82
CA HIS A 581 4.47 31.91 -22.27
C HIS A 581 5.70 32.58 -22.91
N VAL A 582 5.60 33.86 -23.25
CA VAL A 582 6.70 34.67 -23.78
C VAL A 582 6.95 35.81 -22.82
N GLN A 583 8.21 36.04 -22.44
CA GLN A 583 8.54 37.15 -21.54
C GLN A 583 8.37 38.47 -22.28
N THR A 584 7.45 39.31 -21.81
CA THR A 584 7.14 40.64 -22.39
C THR A 584 7.90 41.76 -21.69
N LYS A 585 8.25 41.55 -20.41
CA LYS A 585 9.05 42.50 -19.63
C LYS A 585 10.12 41.77 -18.83
N ASP A 586 11.34 42.28 -18.90
CA ASP A 586 12.48 41.79 -18.12
C ASP A 586 12.91 42.81 -17.07
N GLY A 587 13.48 42.30 -15.97
CA GLY A 587 13.88 43.10 -14.82
C GLY A 587 14.69 42.29 -13.82
N ASP A 588 15.48 42.99 -13.00
CA ASP A 588 16.40 42.36 -12.04
C ASP A 588 15.66 41.65 -10.89
N ARG A 589 14.42 42.06 -10.59
CA ARG A 589 13.60 41.49 -9.52
C ARG A 589 12.37 40.76 -10.07
N PRO A 590 11.88 39.70 -9.41
CA PRO A 590 10.70 38.94 -9.88
C PRO A 590 9.48 39.82 -10.15
N GLU A 591 9.20 40.81 -9.31
CA GLU A 591 8.07 41.74 -9.47
C GLU A 591 8.15 42.63 -10.71
N ASP A 592 9.34 42.76 -11.29
CA ASP A 592 9.58 43.58 -12.48
C ASP A 592 9.46 42.76 -13.79
N LYS A 593 9.29 41.43 -13.69
CA LYS A 593 9.15 40.51 -14.82
C LYS A 593 7.68 40.23 -15.15
N GLU A 594 7.38 40.18 -16.44
CA GLU A 594 6.05 39.88 -16.95
C GLU A 594 6.13 38.92 -18.14
N TRP A 595 5.17 38.01 -18.22
CA TRP A 595 5.00 37.06 -19.31
C TRP A 595 3.60 37.18 -19.90
N GLU A 596 3.48 37.01 -21.22
CA GLU A 596 2.21 36.90 -21.93
C GLU A 596 2.02 35.45 -22.41
N TRP A 597 0.79 34.96 -22.31
CA TRP A 597 0.40 33.72 -22.97
C TRP A 597 0.28 33.92 -24.49
N VAL A 598 0.97 33.08 -25.26
CA VAL A 598 0.99 33.09 -26.73
C VAL A 598 0.68 31.70 -27.24
N VAL A 599 -0.13 31.61 -28.28
CA VAL A 599 -0.43 30.35 -28.96
C VAL A 599 0.42 30.22 -30.20
N HIS A 600 1.12 29.10 -30.33
CA HIS A 600 1.77 28.68 -31.56
C HIS A 600 0.92 27.61 -32.24
N ALA A 601 0.76 27.72 -33.57
CA ALA A 601 -0.01 26.74 -34.34
C ALA A 601 0.59 26.46 -35.73
N PHE A 602 0.25 25.28 -36.24
CA PHE A 602 0.79 24.67 -37.45
C PHE A 602 -0.31 23.93 -38.22
N GLY A 603 -0.12 23.76 -39.53
CA GLY A 603 -1.09 23.08 -40.41
C GLY A 603 -2.14 24.03 -40.99
N GLU A 604 -2.99 23.51 -41.90
CA GLU A 604 -4.00 24.30 -42.59
C GLU A 604 -5.09 24.83 -41.63
N GLU A 605 -5.45 24.07 -40.60
CA GLU A 605 -6.38 24.49 -39.55
C GLU A 605 -5.69 25.29 -38.43
N GLY A 606 -4.36 25.44 -38.49
CA GLY A 606 -3.54 26.10 -37.47
C GLY A 606 -4.06 27.48 -37.03
N PRO A 607 -4.39 28.41 -37.95
CA PRO A 607 -4.94 29.72 -37.57
C PRO A 607 -6.28 29.63 -36.79
N GLN A 608 -7.15 28.69 -37.15
CA GLN A 608 -8.42 28.48 -36.46
C GLN A 608 -8.20 27.89 -35.06
N LEU A 609 -7.34 26.87 -34.95
CA LEU A 609 -6.99 26.26 -33.67
C LEU A 609 -6.30 27.27 -32.73
N ALA A 610 -5.45 28.15 -33.28
CA ALA A 610 -4.77 29.18 -32.51
C ALA A 610 -5.75 30.17 -31.87
N GLU A 611 -6.71 30.68 -32.65
CA GLU A 611 -7.74 31.58 -32.12
C GLU A 611 -8.68 30.87 -31.14
N GLN A 612 -8.97 29.58 -31.34
CA GLN A 612 -9.77 28.80 -30.39
C GLN A 612 -9.06 28.64 -29.03
N LEU A 613 -7.78 28.29 -29.04
CA LEU A 613 -6.98 28.19 -27.82
C LEU A 613 -6.78 29.57 -27.17
N ALA A 614 -6.52 30.62 -27.95
CA ALA A 614 -6.41 31.98 -27.42
C ALA A 614 -7.73 32.50 -26.83
N ALA A 615 -8.87 32.20 -27.47
CA ALA A 615 -10.20 32.50 -26.94
C ALA A 615 -10.47 31.75 -25.62
N THR A 616 -9.97 30.53 -25.48
CA THR A 616 -10.06 29.74 -24.24
C THR A 616 -9.28 30.41 -23.11
N VAL A 617 -8.04 30.84 -23.36
CA VAL A 617 -7.23 31.60 -22.38
C VAL A 617 -7.91 32.91 -21.99
N ARG A 618 -8.41 33.69 -22.96
CA ARG A 618 -9.14 34.94 -22.70
C ARG A 618 -10.44 34.72 -21.93
N ALA A 619 -11.13 33.59 -22.15
CA ALA A 619 -12.34 33.24 -21.40
C ALA A 619 -12.02 32.85 -19.95
N TRP A 620 -10.96 32.06 -19.74
CA TRP A 620 -10.45 31.76 -18.41
C TRP A 620 -10.07 33.03 -17.66
N ASP A 621 -9.31 33.94 -18.28
CA ASP A 621 -8.88 35.20 -17.68
C ASP A 621 -10.07 36.07 -17.24
N ARG A 622 -11.13 36.15 -18.05
CA ARG A 622 -12.33 36.94 -17.73
C ARG A 622 -13.23 36.35 -16.67
N HIS A 623 -13.33 35.02 -16.59
CA HIS A 623 -14.41 34.36 -15.84
C HIS A 623 -13.93 33.45 -14.70
N VAL A 624 -12.68 33.00 -14.72
CA VAL A 624 -12.15 31.98 -13.80
C VAL A 624 -10.94 32.48 -13.01
N ARG A 625 -10.03 33.21 -13.67
CA ARG A 625 -8.83 33.76 -13.03
C ARG A 625 -9.23 34.76 -11.93
N ALA A 626 -8.61 34.61 -10.75
CA ALA A 626 -8.67 35.59 -9.69
C ALA A 626 -7.36 36.38 -9.64
N GLU A 627 -7.41 37.62 -9.15
CA GLU A 627 -6.21 38.46 -8.96
C GLU A 627 -5.31 37.95 -7.82
N ASP A 628 -5.91 37.31 -6.81
CA ASP A 628 -5.18 36.65 -5.72
C ASP A 628 -4.93 35.17 -6.07
N ASN A 629 -3.68 34.72 -5.99
CA ASN A 629 -3.27 33.34 -6.27
C ASN A 629 -4.10 32.27 -5.54
N ASP A 630 -4.59 32.62 -4.35
CA ASP A 630 -5.24 31.70 -3.41
C ASP A 630 -6.78 31.68 -3.58
N LYS A 631 -7.34 32.45 -4.52
CA LYS A 631 -8.79 32.68 -4.64
C LYS A 631 -9.35 32.37 -6.03
N HIS A 632 -8.69 31.51 -6.80
CA HIS A 632 -9.20 31.09 -8.11
C HIS A 632 -10.57 30.41 -7.97
N ALA A 633 -11.43 30.58 -8.98
CA ALA A 633 -12.74 29.95 -8.99
C ALA A 633 -12.64 28.51 -9.51
N ASP A 634 -12.74 27.54 -8.61
CA ASP A 634 -12.83 26.13 -8.98
C ASP A 634 -14.15 25.80 -9.70
N PRO A 635 -14.16 24.79 -10.58
CA PRO A 635 -15.39 24.36 -11.21
C PRO A 635 -16.30 23.68 -10.20
N VAL A 636 -17.61 23.80 -10.39
CA VAL A 636 -18.54 22.85 -9.78
C VAL A 636 -18.36 21.52 -10.50
N LEU A 637 -17.88 20.51 -9.77
CA LEU A 637 -17.66 19.16 -10.28
C LEU A 637 -18.60 18.17 -9.58
N THR A 638 -19.30 17.37 -10.37
CA THR A 638 -20.03 16.19 -9.90
C THR A 638 -19.57 14.95 -10.64
N VAL A 639 -19.44 13.83 -9.94
CA VAL A 639 -19.03 12.55 -10.52
C VAL A 639 -20.16 11.54 -10.39
N HIS A 640 -20.52 10.93 -11.51
CA HIS A 640 -21.61 9.98 -11.66
C HIS A 640 -21.06 8.60 -12.06
N PRO A 641 -21.77 7.49 -11.80
CA PRO A 641 -21.42 6.18 -12.34
C PRO A 641 -21.32 6.21 -13.87
N ALA A 642 -20.37 5.47 -14.47
CA ALA A 642 -20.19 5.37 -15.93
C ALA A 642 -21.48 5.07 -16.72
N GLY A 643 -22.39 4.28 -16.14
CA GLY A 643 -23.66 3.91 -16.78
C GLY A 643 -24.77 4.98 -16.73
N THR A 644 -24.51 6.17 -16.15
CA THR A 644 -25.53 7.22 -16.00
C THR A 644 -25.92 7.79 -17.37
N PRO A 645 -27.20 7.74 -17.79
CA PRO A 645 -27.63 8.30 -19.08
C PRO A 645 -27.46 9.82 -19.17
N ASP A 646 -27.18 10.34 -20.37
CA ASP A 646 -26.95 11.79 -20.62
C ASP A 646 -28.07 12.69 -20.07
N HIS A 647 -29.32 12.26 -20.17
CA HIS A 647 -30.48 13.03 -19.72
C HIS A 647 -30.62 13.13 -18.19
N LEU A 648 -29.84 12.35 -17.44
CA LEU A 648 -29.76 12.42 -15.98
C LEU A 648 -28.53 13.22 -15.51
N LEU A 649 -27.60 13.57 -16.40
CA LEU A 649 -26.46 14.39 -16.06
C LEU A 649 -26.87 15.87 -15.93
N PRO A 650 -26.29 16.61 -14.97
CA PRO A 650 -26.47 18.05 -14.92
C PRO A 650 -25.86 18.73 -16.15
N THR A 651 -26.28 19.95 -16.44
CA THR A 651 -25.62 20.76 -17.48
C THR A 651 -24.18 21.09 -17.09
N GLY A 652 -23.26 20.88 -18.03
CA GLY A 652 -21.82 21.12 -17.91
C GLY A 652 -21.03 20.41 -19.01
N GLU A 653 -19.71 20.56 -18.98
CA GLU A 653 -18.77 19.82 -19.81
C GLU A 653 -18.61 18.41 -19.24
N VAL A 654 -18.87 17.38 -20.04
CA VAL A 654 -18.82 15.98 -19.60
C VAL A 654 -17.50 15.35 -20.02
N LEU A 655 -16.78 14.77 -19.06
CA LEU A 655 -15.61 13.95 -19.29
C LEU A 655 -15.92 12.50 -18.87
N ASP A 656 -15.97 11.61 -19.86
CA ASP A 656 -16.23 10.19 -19.66
C ASP A 656 -14.93 9.43 -19.40
N LYS A 657 -14.90 8.68 -18.29
CA LYS A 657 -13.84 7.74 -17.92
C LYS A 657 -14.41 6.31 -17.86
N ALA A 658 -13.57 5.33 -17.54
CA ALA A 658 -13.97 3.91 -17.60
C ALA A 658 -15.08 3.55 -16.59
N SER A 659 -15.02 4.13 -15.39
CA SER A 659 -15.88 3.83 -14.24
C SER A 659 -16.74 5.01 -13.81
N SER A 660 -16.44 6.20 -14.31
CA SER A 660 -17.13 7.42 -13.92
C SER A 660 -17.38 8.40 -15.07
N ARG A 661 -18.38 9.27 -14.89
CA ARG A 661 -18.65 10.43 -15.74
C ARG A 661 -18.51 11.70 -14.90
N LEU A 662 -17.54 12.53 -15.23
CA LEU A 662 -17.27 13.79 -14.53
C LEU A 662 -18.02 14.91 -15.26
N VAL A 663 -18.76 15.74 -14.54
CA VAL A 663 -19.44 16.90 -15.11
C VAL A 663 -18.90 18.17 -14.49
N PHE A 664 -18.21 18.97 -15.29
CA PHE A 664 -17.63 20.25 -14.91
C PHE A 664 -18.55 21.40 -15.28
N ARG A 665 -18.80 22.31 -14.35
CA ARG A 665 -19.46 23.58 -14.63
C ARG A 665 -18.57 24.73 -14.20
N TRP A 666 -18.05 25.44 -15.18
CA TRP A 666 -17.20 26.61 -14.99
C TRP A 666 -18.04 27.90 -14.88
N PRO A 667 -17.60 28.87 -14.05
CA PRO A 667 -18.21 30.19 -14.01
C PRO A 667 -18.26 30.83 -15.41
N GLY A 668 -19.39 31.47 -15.74
CA GLY A 668 -19.58 32.14 -17.03
C GLY A 668 -19.92 31.22 -18.21
N ARG A 669 -20.05 29.89 -18.00
CA ARG A 669 -20.47 28.90 -19.01
C ARG A 669 -21.84 28.27 -18.69
N ASP A 670 -22.83 29.09 -18.32
CA ASP A 670 -24.19 28.63 -17.95
C ASP A 670 -25.11 28.30 -19.15
N GLY A 671 -24.55 28.16 -20.36
CA GLY A 671 -25.31 27.86 -21.58
C GLY A 671 -25.27 26.38 -21.93
N HIS A 672 -26.44 25.82 -22.28
CA HIS A 672 -26.54 24.52 -22.96
C HIS A 672 -25.63 24.52 -24.19
N LEU A 673 -24.57 23.71 -24.21
CA LEU A 673 -23.86 23.45 -25.46
C LEU A 673 -24.82 22.69 -26.39
N PRO A 674 -24.90 23.05 -27.68
CA PRO A 674 -25.60 22.20 -28.66
C PRO A 674 -24.92 20.83 -28.63
N ALA A 675 -25.70 19.76 -28.52
CA ALA A 675 -25.20 18.40 -28.70
C ALA A 675 -24.31 18.33 -29.94
N PRO A 676 -23.20 17.57 -29.93
CA PRO A 676 -22.32 17.45 -31.09
C PRO A 676 -23.18 17.09 -32.29
N ALA A 677 -23.11 17.92 -33.33
CA ALA A 677 -23.86 17.72 -34.55
C ALA A 677 -23.50 16.33 -35.09
N ARG A 678 -24.44 15.38 -35.02
CA ARG A 678 -24.32 14.13 -35.76
C ARG A 678 -24.03 14.50 -37.20
N ARG A 679 -22.89 14.04 -37.73
CA ARG A 679 -22.62 14.07 -39.18
C ARG A 679 -23.85 13.49 -39.86
N THR A 680 -24.58 14.35 -40.56
CA THR A 680 -25.69 13.97 -41.43
C THR A 680 -25.12 13.09 -42.54
N ASP A 681 -25.55 11.83 -42.56
CA ASP A 681 -25.44 10.95 -43.72
C ASP A 681 -26.02 11.68 -44.94
N THR A 682 -25.13 12.12 -45.82
CA THR A 682 -25.54 12.78 -47.05
C THR A 682 -25.45 11.77 -48.19
N VAL A 683 -26.60 11.15 -48.42
CA VAL A 683 -27.19 10.85 -49.74
C VAL A 683 -26.45 9.85 -50.64
N ALA A 684 -27.00 8.64 -50.65
CA ALA A 684 -27.06 7.80 -51.84
C ALA A 684 -27.96 8.46 -52.92
N ALA A 685 -27.43 8.59 -54.15
CA ALA A 685 -28.19 8.51 -55.40
C ALA A 685 -27.22 8.44 -56.60
N THR A 686 -27.02 7.23 -57.17
CA THR A 686 -27.41 6.82 -58.55
C THR A 686 -26.60 7.49 -59.68
N THR A 687 -25.93 6.84 -60.63
CA THR A 687 -26.27 5.75 -61.59
C THR A 687 -24.97 5.42 -62.37
N GLY A 688 -24.74 4.28 -63.05
CA GLY A 688 -25.64 3.24 -63.52
C GLY A 688 -24.92 2.17 -64.37
N ASP A 689 -25.70 1.15 -64.71
CA ASP A 689 -25.66 0.20 -65.84
C ASP A 689 -24.38 0.01 -66.66
N ALA A 690 -23.74 -1.15 -66.50
CA ALA A 690 -23.62 -2.24 -67.48
C ALA A 690 -22.76 -3.38 -66.93
#